data_AF-A0A7Y3IAG6-F1
#
_entry.id   AF-A0A7Y3IAG6-F1
#
_cell.length_a   1.000
_cell.length_b   1.000
_cell.length_c   1.000
_cell.angle_alpha   90.00
_cell.angle_beta   90.00
_cell.angle_gamma   90.00
#
_symmetry.space_group_name_H-M   'P 1'
#
loop_
_entity.id
_entity.type
_entity.pdbx_description
1 polymer ?
#
loop_
_entity_poly.entity_id
_entity_poly.type
_entity_poly.pdbx_seq_one_letter_code
_entity_poly.pdbx_strand_id
1 'polypeptide(L)'
;MHQVYRVSGSNDVDPESVEVQVSLGELTAGRTFARTPDGGSVTYLRLFGLDEASPADEIDDAQLYRPAEQSGLEQPAVSGAFLVFPTLRPFAAPPPVPAAGLSEAEAAAVLGADSNTVIYEDPDPLERTGGGLYRLTLDYTVRSRGLASTFSLGGLGVRESSERIYLADRLLVRGRDYEVDYDLGDVRLLDPVGLFATAPGGTLRATWEEKSAFQIAPVSVFGLGATLTTGEAGALRFTGLFQNQKELARRPQLGVEPSSIFLAGISGDYRFTPNWLERVVGRLPRGDPTDRAELRVTGELALSAPDPNTRGDVFLDDFDRSNQLRLPRLSSGWRLGSAPASRQGADLVLPELTAENAADLVIQHTWIQEGFLTDSLFQGFFPTTDIDNQIEVTGSQVRETGLLLSFDASPTTPDVAWRSYTALLSETGLDLSKSEFIEFYAADGDSVTLVLDLGTVSEDAFFVDPGGRTEGLGSDQDPWGLGRLDQEADPRRGQVWSTARDQAGVWGEVCLAEPAGVYPAGDLRANCTRNNGRIDTEDMDGDGVLDTSEKTIRYVVRLDDTSPFLARSRAETGTAFRLYRIPLRGAEGIEVQGDFSESDWRGVKHLRLTMVGPNDAQIVLARFNIVGTQWVRRGESGVLLGLGGDTVAFSGSAEVGSVSRITVGERYQAPPGVIEQLDDPASALS
;
A
#
# COMPACT_ATOMS: atom_id res chain seq x y z
N MET A 1 -22.92 0.09 1.12
CA MET A 1 -23.44 -0.14 2.48
C MET A 1 -22.38 0.39 3.44
N HIS A 2 -22.69 1.43 4.23
CA HIS A 2 -21.74 2.09 5.14
C HIS A 2 -22.39 2.27 6.53
N GLN A 3 -22.83 1.15 7.11
CA GLN A 3 -23.54 1.12 8.39
C GLN A 3 -22.80 0.30 9.48
N VAL A 4 -21.65 -0.29 9.17
CA VAL A 4 -20.87 -1.08 10.12
C VAL A 4 -19.45 -0.53 10.19
N TYR A 5 -19.00 -0.20 11.40
CA TYR A 5 -17.69 0.37 11.67
C TYR A 5 -16.98 -0.45 12.73
N ARG A 6 -15.71 -0.82 12.48
CA ARG A 6 -14.94 -1.60 13.46
C ARG A 6 -14.47 -0.69 14.59
N VAL A 7 -14.80 -1.04 15.83
CA VAL A 7 -14.33 -0.34 17.05
C VAL A 7 -12.94 -0.86 17.43
N SER A 8 -12.77 -2.19 17.47
CA SER A 8 -11.49 -2.83 17.75
C SER A 8 -11.34 -4.17 17.03
N GLY A 9 -10.09 -4.60 16.84
CA GLY A 9 -9.78 -5.95 16.40
C GLY A 9 -9.92 -7.01 17.48
N SER A 10 -9.93 -6.60 18.75
CA SER A 10 -10.08 -7.48 19.91
C SER A 10 -11.56 -7.78 20.19
N ASN A 11 -11.84 -9.02 20.61
CA ASN A 11 -13.15 -9.40 21.15
C ASN A 11 -13.35 -8.94 22.60
N ASP A 12 -12.27 -8.51 23.27
CA ASP A 12 -12.24 -8.20 24.70
C ASP A 12 -12.64 -6.74 25.00
N VAL A 13 -13.26 -6.03 24.06
CA VAL A 13 -13.76 -4.67 24.32
C VAL A 13 -14.85 -4.73 25.40
N ASP A 14 -14.67 -3.93 26.45
CA ASP A 14 -15.67 -3.77 27.50
C ASP A 14 -16.80 -2.87 26.99
N PRO A 15 -18.03 -3.39 26.79
CA PRO A 15 -19.12 -2.65 26.16
C PRO A 15 -19.48 -1.39 26.95
N GLU A 16 -19.47 -1.46 28.29
CA GLU A 16 -19.80 -0.34 29.18
C GLU A 16 -18.77 0.81 29.11
N SER A 17 -17.61 0.57 28.50
CA SER A 17 -16.55 1.58 28.36
C SER A 17 -16.54 2.29 27.01
N VAL A 18 -17.38 1.87 26.07
CA VAL A 18 -17.40 2.41 24.72
C VAL A 18 -18.14 3.76 24.71
N GLU A 19 -17.40 4.83 24.47
CA GLU A 19 -17.95 6.16 24.22
C GLU A 19 -17.81 6.48 22.72
N VAL A 20 -18.89 6.97 22.11
CA VAL A 20 -18.92 7.33 20.68
C VAL A 20 -19.34 8.78 20.52
N GLN A 21 -18.54 9.55 19.79
CA GLN A 21 -18.90 10.91 19.37
C GLN A 21 -18.95 11.00 17.85
N VAL A 22 -20.04 11.57 17.34
CA VAL A 22 -20.24 11.83 15.91
C VAL A 22 -20.15 13.33 15.65
N SER A 23 -19.21 13.75 14.83
CA SER A 23 -19.04 15.16 14.43
C SER A 23 -19.13 15.33 12.92
N LEU A 24 -19.68 16.46 12.48
CA LEU A 24 -19.60 16.93 11.10
C LEU A 24 -18.23 17.60 10.92
N GLY A 25 -17.31 16.92 10.25
CA GLY A 25 -15.90 17.31 10.14
C GLY A 25 -15.06 16.98 11.38
N GLU A 26 -13.90 17.64 11.50
CA GLU A 26 -12.94 17.47 12.61
C GLU A 26 -13.55 17.79 13.97
N LEU A 27 -13.34 16.95 14.99
CA LEU A 27 -13.97 17.12 16.31
C LEU A 27 -13.66 18.47 16.98
N THR A 28 -12.48 19.04 16.72
CA THR A 28 -12.03 20.32 17.31
C THR A 28 -12.81 21.54 16.83
N ALA A 29 -13.45 21.45 15.65
CA ALA A 29 -14.18 22.55 15.02
C ALA A 29 -15.57 22.14 14.48
N GLY A 30 -15.87 20.85 14.49
CA GLY A 30 -17.05 20.23 13.92
C GLY A 30 -18.24 20.27 14.85
N ARG A 31 -19.43 20.31 14.25
CA ARG A 31 -20.69 20.27 15.00
C ARG A 31 -20.98 18.82 15.41
N THR A 32 -21.45 18.61 16.64
CA THR A 32 -21.90 17.29 17.13
C THR A 32 -23.43 17.17 17.17
N PHE A 33 -24.15 18.19 16.70
CA PHE A 33 -25.61 18.24 16.71
C PHE A 33 -26.20 18.93 15.47
N ALA A 34 -27.44 18.57 15.18
CA ALA A 34 -28.32 19.25 14.25
C ALA A 34 -29.35 20.10 15.00
N ARG A 35 -29.82 21.19 14.39
CA ARG A 35 -30.87 22.04 14.96
C ARG A 35 -32.23 21.60 14.45
N THR A 36 -33.19 21.47 15.34
CA THR A 36 -34.56 21.14 14.97
C THR A 36 -35.33 22.40 14.55
N PRO A 37 -36.40 22.28 13.73
CA PRO A 37 -37.16 23.44 13.23
C PRO A 37 -37.81 24.31 14.31
N ASP A 38 -38.06 23.75 15.49
CA ASP A 38 -38.61 24.41 16.68
C ASP A 38 -37.54 25.13 17.53
N GLY A 39 -36.27 25.11 17.11
CA GLY A 39 -35.16 25.77 17.78
C GLY A 39 -34.43 24.92 18.83
N GLY A 40 -34.81 23.65 18.98
CA GLY A 40 -34.07 22.66 19.77
C GLY A 40 -32.80 22.13 19.08
N SER A 41 -32.14 21.18 19.72
CA SER A 41 -30.96 20.49 19.18
C SER A 41 -31.04 18.99 19.45
N VAL A 42 -30.63 18.20 18.46
CA VAL A 42 -30.49 16.74 18.56
C VAL A 42 -29.06 16.39 18.16
N THR A 43 -28.38 15.61 19.00
CA THR A 43 -27.00 15.17 18.76
C THR A 43 -26.95 14.24 17.54
N TYR A 44 -25.84 14.21 16.80
CA TYR A 44 -25.71 13.30 15.66
C TYR A 44 -25.71 11.83 16.10
N LEU A 45 -25.23 11.54 17.32
CA LEU A 45 -25.31 10.22 17.92
C LEU A 45 -26.77 9.73 17.96
N ARG A 46 -27.67 10.55 18.52
CA ARG A 46 -29.10 10.28 18.58
C ARG A 46 -29.79 10.35 17.21
N LEU A 47 -29.42 11.33 16.37
CA LEU A 47 -30.01 11.50 15.04
C LEU A 47 -29.76 10.28 14.14
N PHE A 48 -28.62 9.61 14.29
CA PHE A 48 -28.28 8.40 13.54
C PHE A 48 -28.72 7.11 14.24
N GLY A 49 -29.44 7.21 15.36
CA GLY A 49 -30.01 6.08 16.10
C GLY A 49 -28.99 5.23 16.83
N LEU A 50 -27.88 5.82 17.28
CA LEU A 50 -26.93 5.16 18.18
C LEU A 50 -27.29 5.34 19.66
N ASP A 51 -28.18 6.29 19.96
CA ASP A 51 -28.72 6.58 21.30
C ASP A 51 -30.23 6.76 21.22
N GLU A 52 -31.00 5.81 21.74
CA GLU A 52 -32.46 5.88 21.91
C GLU A 52 -32.87 6.29 23.34
N ALA A 53 -31.94 6.32 24.30
CA ALA A 53 -32.20 6.44 25.73
C ALA A 53 -31.97 7.86 26.29
N SER A 54 -33.05 8.64 26.44
CA SER A 54 -33.00 9.95 27.13
C SER A 54 -32.88 9.81 28.66
N PRO A 55 -32.10 10.65 29.38
CA PRO A 55 -31.45 11.90 28.94
C PRO A 55 -29.92 11.80 28.71
N ALA A 56 -29.31 10.62 28.81
CA ALA A 56 -27.88 10.47 28.52
C ALA A 56 -27.64 10.57 27.01
N ASP A 57 -26.42 10.94 26.59
CA ASP A 57 -25.98 10.93 25.19
C ASP A 57 -24.87 9.87 25.10
N GLU A 58 -25.28 8.62 25.30
CA GLU A 58 -24.41 7.44 25.39
C GLU A 58 -24.88 6.40 24.37
N ILE A 59 -23.95 5.59 23.86
CA ILE A 59 -24.29 4.55 22.89
C ILE A 59 -25.15 3.45 23.52
N ASP A 60 -26.16 2.99 22.79
CA ASP A 60 -26.93 1.80 23.16
C ASP A 60 -26.13 0.52 22.91
N ASP A 61 -26.09 -0.37 23.90
CA ASP A 61 -25.46 -1.71 23.79
C ASP A 61 -25.93 -2.51 22.57
N ALA A 62 -27.19 -2.31 22.15
CA ALA A 62 -27.77 -2.98 20.99
C ALA A 62 -27.05 -2.64 19.67
N GLN A 63 -26.38 -1.48 19.61
CA GLN A 63 -25.63 -1.01 18.45
C GLN A 63 -24.16 -1.47 18.48
N LEU A 64 -23.74 -2.21 19.51
CA LEU A 64 -22.42 -2.81 19.60
C LEU A 64 -22.47 -4.32 19.34
N TYR A 65 -21.98 -4.74 18.19
CA TYR A 65 -21.94 -6.13 17.75
C TYR A 65 -20.58 -6.79 18.04
N ARG A 66 -20.60 -7.96 18.70
CA ARG A 66 -19.42 -8.75 19.06
C ARG A 66 -19.61 -10.22 18.62
N PRO A 67 -18.99 -10.66 17.51
CA PRO A 67 -19.24 -11.99 16.93
C PRO A 67 -18.93 -13.16 17.86
N ALA A 68 -17.88 -13.05 18.68
CA ALA A 68 -17.45 -14.11 19.59
C ALA A 68 -18.51 -14.43 20.66
N GLU A 69 -19.17 -13.40 21.22
CA GLU A 69 -20.19 -13.59 22.25
C GLU A 69 -21.49 -14.16 21.68
N GLN A 70 -21.88 -13.78 20.47
CA GLN A 70 -23.15 -14.21 19.87
C GLN A 70 -23.08 -15.58 19.18
N SER A 71 -21.93 -15.94 18.61
CA SER A 71 -21.78 -17.23 17.89
C SER A 71 -21.49 -18.41 18.82
N GLY A 72 -21.00 -18.16 20.04
CA GLY A 72 -20.56 -19.21 20.97
C GLY A 72 -19.37 -20.03 20.43
N LEU A 73 -18.74 -19.58 19.35
CA LEU A 73 -17.56 -20.20 18.75
C LEU A 73 -16.30 -19.58 19.37
N GLU A 74 -15.34 -20.41 19.76
CA GLU A 74 -14.03 -19.95 20.28
C GLU A 74 -13.25 -19.11 19.23
N GLN A 75 -13.55 -19.28 17.93
CA GLN A 75 -12.97 -18.50 16.84
C GLN A 75 -14.04 -18.15 15.80
N PRO A 76 -14.69 -16.97 15.90
CA PRO A 76 -15.59 -16.50 14.85
C PRO A 76 -14.82 -16.20 13.55
N ALA A 77 -15.49 -16.32 12.40
CA ALA A 77 -14.92 -16.00 11.09
C ALA A 77 -14.40 -14.55 10.99
N VAL A 78 -14.95 -13.65 11.82
CA VAL A 78 -14.50 -12.27 11.98
C VAL A 78 -14.38 -11.98 13.48
N SER A 79 -13.20 -11.54 13.93
CA SER A 79 -12.97 -11.11 15.33
C SER A 79 -13.06 -9.60 15.48
N GLY A 80 -13.54 -9.13 16.62
CA GLY A 80 -13.57 -7.72 16.99
C GLY A 80 -14.88 -7.26 17.61
N ALA A 81 -14.94 -5.97 17.93
CA ALA A 81 -16.16 -5.26 18.27
C ALA A 81 -16.51 -4.28 17.16
N PHE A 82 -17.81 -4.18 16.83
CA PHE A 82 -18.31 -3.40 15.70
C PHE A 82 -19.46 -2.50 16.14
N LEU A 83 -19.40 -1.23 15.75
CA LEU A 83 -20.51 -0.30 15.81
C LEU A 83 -21.42 -0.56 14.60
N VAL A 84 -22.70 -0.78 14.84
CA VAL A 84 -23.70 -1.06 13.82
C VAL A 84 -24.78 0.01 13.90
N PHE A 85 -24.98 0.74 12.81
CA PHE A 85 -26.08 1.69 12.70
C PHE A 85 -27.38 0.97 12.30
N PRO A 86 -28.55 1.45 12.75
CA PRO A 86 -29.83 0.76 12.55
C PRO A 86 -30.38 0.85 11.11
N THR A 87 -29.85 1.72 10.25
CA THR A 87 -30.25 1.84 8.84
C THR A 87 -29.08 1.52 7.91
N LEU A 88 -29.37 1.15 6.65
CA LEU A 88 -28.32 0.86 5.65
C LEU A 88 -27.55 2.11 5.17
N ARG A 89 -28.12 3.29 5.42
CA ARG A 89 -27.60 4.58 4.97
C ARG A 89 -27.77 5.67 6.05
N PRO A 90 -27.22 5.50 7.26
CA PRO A 90 -27.50 6.37 8.41
C PRO A 90 -27.22 7.85 8.13
N PHE A 91 -26.13 8.14 7.42
CA PHE A 91 -25.72 9.51 7.09
C PHE A 91 -26.52 10.17 5.96
N ALA A 92 -27.41 9.44 5.28
CA ALA A 92 -28.28 9.97 4.23
C ALA A 92 -29.76 9.90 4.59
N ALA A 93 -30.17 8.77 5.16
CA ALA A 93 -31.52 8.42 5.60
C ALA A 93 -31.46 7.92 7.06
N PRO A 94 -31.50 8.85 8.03
CA PRO A 94 -31.46 8.50 9.44
C PRO A 94 -32.75 7.76 9.87
N PRO A 95 -32.70 6.94 10.92
CA PRO A 95 -33.88 6.31 11.49
C PRO A 95 -34.84 7.36 12.11
N PRO A 96 -36.08 6.98 12.46
CA PRO A 96 -36.89 7.78 13.38
C PRO A 96 -36.16 7.98 14.72
N VAL A 97 -36.42 9.09 15.40
CA VAL A 97 -35.80 9.43 16.70
C VAL A 97 -36.90 9.58 17.76
N PRO A 98 -37.40 8.49 18.36
CA PRO A 98 -38.51 8.53 19.30
C PRO A 98 -38.26 9.40 20.53
N ALA A 99 -37.02 9.41 21.04
CA ALA A 99 -36.61 10.22 22.20
C ALA A 99 -36.78 11.74 21.96
N ALA A 100 -36.69 12.18 20.70
CA ALA A 100 -36.92 13.56 20.29
C ALA A 100 -38.31 13.77 19.64
N GLY A 101 -39.14 12.73 19.58
CA GLY A 101 -40.46 12.77 18.93
C GLY A 101 -40.42 12.95 17.42
N LEU A 102 -39.31 12.61 16.75
CA LEU A 102 -39.14 12.78 15.31
C LEU A 102 -39.47 11.50 14.56
N SER A 103 -40.36 11.59 13.56
CA SER A 103 -40.53 10.56 12.54
C SER A 103 -39.30 10.50 11.61
N GLU A 104 -39.20 9.45 10.79
CA GLU A 104 -38.13 9.30 9.78
C GLU A 104 -38.04 10.52 8.84
N ALA A 105 -39.19 11.02 8.36
CA ALA A 105 -39.24 12.19 7.49
C ALA A 105 -38.78 13.47 8.20
N GLU A 106 -39.11 13.62 9.49
CA GLU A 106 -38.67 14.76 10.29
C GLU A 106 -37.18 14.67 10.64
N ALA A 107 -36.66 13.48 10.95
CA ALA A 107 -35.23 13.26 11.16
C ALA A 107 -34.41 13.56 9.89
N ALA A 108 -34.88 13.13 8.73
CA ALA A 108 -34.28 13.49 7.44
C ALA A 108 -34.34 14.99 7.15
N ALA A 109 -35.44 15.67 7.51
CA ALA A 109 -35.56 17.12 7.39
C ALA A 109 -34.62 17.87 8.35
N VAL A 110 -34.39 17.35 9.56
CA VAL A 110 -33.42 17.88 10.55
C VAL A 110 -31.99 17.71 10.06
N LEU A 111 -31.67 16.56 9.44
CA LEU A 111 -30.36 16.32 8.81
C LEU A 111 -30.13 17.28 7.64
N GLY A 112 -31.13 17.47 6.79
CA GLY A 112 -31.17 18.53 5.77
C GLY A 112 -29.92 18.57 4.88
N ALA A 113 -29.24 19.72 4.86
CA ALA A 113 -28.04 19.94 4.05
C ALA A 113 -26.82 19.13 4.51
N ASP A 114 -26.85 18.58 5.74
CA ASP A 114 -25.79 17.74 6.27
C ASP A 114 -25.96 16.26 5.81
N SER A 115 -26.98 15.94 4.98
CA SER A 115 -27.17 14.59 4.42
C SER A 115 -26.06 14.21 3.44
N ASN A 116 -25.49 13.01 3.60
CA ASN A 116 -24.37 12.51 2.81
C ASN A 116 -24.78 11.32 1.92
N THR A 117 -25.21 11.60 0.70
CA THR A 117 -25.50 10.56 -0.31
C THR A 117 -24.25 10.10 -1.07
N VAL A 118 -23.20 10.93 -1.12
CA VAL A 118 -21.97 10.70 -1.92
C VAL A 118 -21.36 9.36 -1.59
N ILE A 119 -21.18 9.04 -0.31
CA ILE A 119 -20.58 7.77 0.15
C ILE A 119 -21.41 6.53 -0.23
N TYR A 120 -22.65 6.67 -0.69
CA TYR A 120 -23.51 5.55 -1.08
C TYR A 120 -23.78 5.46 -2.58
N GLU A 121 -23.92 6.60 -3.23
CA GLU A 121 -24.52 6.70 -4.57
C GLU A 121 -23.57 7.23 -5.62
N ASP A 122 -22.47 7.89 -5.23
CA ASP A 122 -21.53 8.46 -6.20
C ASP A 122 -20.99 7.34 -7.09
N PRO A 123 -21.13 7.42 -8.43
CA PRO A 123 -20.67 6.37 -9.35
C PRO A 123 -19.14 6.22 -9.35
N ASP A 124 -18.39 7.22 -8.89
CA ASP A 124 -16.96 7.15 -8.70
C ASP A 124 -16.61 6.65 -7.27
N PRO A 125 -16.04 5.43 -7.11
CA PRO A 125 -15.58 4.91 -5.83
C PRO A 125 -14.59 5.82 -5.13
N LEU A 126 -13.85 6.65 -5.86
CA LEU A 126 -12.90 7.58 -5.29
C LEU A 126 -13.58 8.74 -4.59
N GLU A 127 -14.51 9.41 -5.26
CA GLU A 127 -15.36 10.44 -4.65
C GLU A 127 -16.24 9.83 -3.56
N ARG A 128 -16.73 8.60 -3.75
CA ARG A 128 -17.44 7.84 -2.71
C ARG A 128 -16.59 7.61 -1.46
N THR A 129 -15.32 7.23 -1.62
CA THR A 129 -14.40 6.98 -0.50
C THR A 129 -13.96 8.30 0.16
N GLY A 130 -13.73 9.34 -0.63
CA GLY A 130 -13.34 10.67 -0.17
C GLY A 130 -14.48 11.56 0.33
N GLY A 131 -15.74 11.19 0.04
CA GLY A 131 -16.95 11.96 0.33
C GLY A 131 -17.42 11.88 1.79
N GLY A 132 -16.58 11.41 2.72
CA GLY A 132 -16.92 11.35 4.13
C GLY A 132 -17.12 12.74 4.73
N LEU A 133 -18.34 13.03 5.21
CA LEU A 133 -18.66 14.27 5.92
C LEU A 133 -18.60 14.14 7.45
N TYR A 134 -18.85 12.93 7.97
CA TYR A 134 -18.93 12.66 9.40
C TYR A 134 -17.68 11.94 9.89
N ARG A 135 -17.21 12.33 11.07
CA ARG A 135 -16.13 11.67 11.80
C ARG A 135 -16.70 10.98 13.03
N LEU A 136 -16.31 9.72 13.22
CA LEU A 136 -16.62 8.93 14.40
C LEU A 136 -15.38 8.92 15.30
N THR A 137 -15.51 9.41 16.52
CA THR A 137 -14.47 9.33 17.55
C THR A 137 -14.91 8.32 18.59
N LEU A 138 -14.04 7.36 18.90
CA LEU A 138 -14.36 6.19 19.73
C LEU A 138 -13.34 6.10 20.86
N ASP A 139 -13.80 6.15 22.10
CA ASP A 139 -12.99 5.87 23.28
C ASP A 139 -13.49 4.56 23.91
N TYR A 140 -12.59 3.64 24.25
CA TYR A 140 -12.99 2.35 24.83
C TYR A 140 -11.86 1.70 25.62
N THR A 141 -12.23 0.78 26.52
CA THR A 141 -11.31 -0.07 27.27
C THR A 141 -11.39 -1.50 26.78
N VAL A 142 -10.25 -2.16 26.66
CA VAL A 142 -10.17 -3.62 26.40
C VAL A 142 -9.91 -4.33 27.73
N ARG A 143 -10.83 -5.20 28.14
CA ARG A 143 -10.72 -6.03 29.35
C ARG A 143 -10.74 -7.50 28.98
N SER A 144 -9.55 -8.10 28.90
CA SER A 144 -9.43 -9.54 28.72
C SER A 144 -9.74 -10.27 30.03
N ARG A 145 -10.68 -11.22 30.01
CA ARG A 145 -11.09 -11.97 31.19
C ARG A 145 -10.43 -13.36 31.19
N GLY A 146 -9.40 -13.50 32.01
CA GLY A 146 -8.72 -14.76 32.32
C GLY A 146 -7.74 -14.57 33.47
N LEU A 147 -7.20 -15.64 34.04
CA LEU A 147 -5.90 -15.56 34.75
C LEU A 147 -4.85 -15.36 33.66
N ALA A 148 -4.82 -14.15 33.10
CA ALA A 148 -3.76 -13.69 32.26
C ALA A 148 -2.54 -13.58 33.18
N SER A 149 -1.84 -14.70 33.36
CA SER A 149 -0.48 -14.67 33.89
C SER A 149 0.41 -13.87 32.97
N THR A 150 -0.03 -13.55 31.75
CA THR A 150 0.74 -12.81 30.76
C THR A 150 -0.10 -11.68 30.16
N PHE A 151 0.46 -10.49 30.03
CA PHE A 151 -0.13 -9.37 29.29
C PHE A 151 0.93 -8.67 28.45
N SER A 152 0.55 -8.14 27.30
CA SER A 152 1.47 -7.43 26.42
C SER A 152 1.57 -5.95 26.80
N LEU A 153 2.79 -5.40 26.73
CA LEU A 153 3.03 -3.96 26.80
C LEU A 153 2.65 -3.28 25.46
N GLY A 154 2.48 -4.02 24.38
CA GLY A 154 2.05 -3.45 23.09
C GLY A 154 3.15 -2.70 22.32
N GLY A 155 4.42 -2.89 22.69
CA GLY A 155 5.59 -2.39 21.96
C GLY A 155 6.61 -3.50 21.73
N LEU A 156 7.21 -3.56 20.53
CA LEU A 156 8.21 -4.56 20.17
C LEU A 156 9.61 -4.03 20.51
N GLY A 157 10.46 -4.85 21.12
CA GLY A 157 11.80 -4.40 21.51
C GLY A 157 11.79 -3.42 22.68
N VAL A 158 11.08 -3.74 23.76
CA VAL A 158 11.10 -2.98 25.02
C VAL A 158 12.53 -2.89 25.55
N ARG A 159 12.97 -1.69 25.94
CA ARG A 159 14.30 -1.49 26.49
C ARG A 159 14.42 -2.21 27.85
N GLU A 160 15.44 -3.05 27.97
CA GLU A 160 15.68 -3.81 29.19
C GLU A 160 15.72 -2.91 30.44
N SER A 161 14.96 -3.27 31.46
CA SER A 161 14.84 -2.55 32.74
C SER A 161 14.20 -1.15 32.68
N SER A 162 13.57 -0.79 31.57
CA SER A 162 12.81 0.47 31.46
C SER A 162 11.40 0.36 32.05
N GLU A 163 10.89 -0.85 32.22
CA GLU A 163 9.53 -1.11 32.67
C GLU A 163 9.34 -0.74 34.15
N ARG A 164 8.21 -0.09 34.43
CA ARG A 164 7.70 0.17 35.78
C ARG A 164 6.26 -0.31 35.81
N ILE A 165 6.02 -1.42 36.49
CA ILE A 165 4.70 -2.05 36.58
C ILE A 165 4.14 -1.85 37.97
N TYR A 166 2.99 -1.21 38.06
CA TYR A 166 2.27 -0.92 39.30
C TYR A 166 1.00 -1.76 39.36
N LEU A 167 0.72 -2.35 40.51
CA LEU A 167 -0.59 -2.87 40.86
C LEU A 167 -1.22 -1.91 41.88
N ALA A 168 -2.24 -1.16 41.47
CA ALA A 168 -2.69 0.04 42.16
C ALA A 168 -1.48 0.99 42.42
N ASP A 169 -1.13 1.27 43.68
CA ASP A 169 0.01 2.12 44.03
C ASP A 169 1.31 1.33 44.31
N ARG A 170 1.26 0.00 44.31
CA ARG A 170 2.42 -0.85 44.61
C ARG A 170 3.23 -1.11 43.35
N LEU A 171 4.47 -0.65 43.34
CA LEU A 171 5.45 -1.05 42.33
C LEU A 171 5.79 -2.55 42.50
N LEU A 172 5.60 -3.32 41.43
CA LEU A 172 5.94 -4.73 41.36
C LEU A 172 7.44 -4.92 41.11
N VAL A 173 8.01 -6.00 41.62
CA VAL A 173 9.44 -6.32 41.52
C VAL A 173 9.69 -7.38 40.45
N ARG A 174 10.51 -7.06 39.44
CA ARG A 174 10.94 -8.00 38.39
C ARG A 174 11.68 -9.21 38.99
N GLY A 175 11.42 -10.40 38.47
CA GLY A 175 11.96 -11.68 38.94
C GLY A 175 11.33 -12.24 40.22
N ARG A 176 10.46 -11.47 40.89
CA ARG A 176 9.68 -11.93 42.05
C ARG A 176 8.18 -11.89 41.79
N ASP A 177 7.70 -10.74 41.33
CA ASP A 177 6.28 -10.48 41.10
C ASP A 177 5.94 -10.72 39.60
N TYR A 178 6.88 -10.48 38.67
CA TYR A 178 6.71 -10.72 37.23
C TYR A 178 8.06 -10.96 36.50
N GLU A 179 7.99 -11.51 35.28
CA GLU A 179 9.05 -11.61 34.27
C GLU A 179 8.64 -10.85 33.00
N VAL A 180 9.59 -10.47 32.16
CA VAL A 180 9.33 -9.75 30.89
C VAL A 180 10.15 -10.37 29.78
N ASP A 181 9.49 -10.66 28.66
CA ASP A 181 10.13 -10.87 27.38
C ASP A 181 10.31 -9.51 26.70
N TYR A 182 11.55 -9.03 26.62
CA TYR A 182 11.85 -7.71 26.08
C TYR A 182 11.77 -7.63 24.56
N ASP A 183 11.88 -8.76 23.87
CA ASP A 183 11.79 -8.78 22.40
C ASP A 183 10.31 -8.67 21.98
N LEU A 184 9.44 -9.44 22.64
CA LEU A 184 8.01 -9.48 22.37
C LEU A 184 7.19 -8.43 23.14
N GLY A 185 7.76 -7.85 24.20
CA GLY A 185 7.06 -6.90 25.07
C GLY A 185 6.03 -7.57 25.98
N ASP A 186 6.12 -8.89 26.18
CA ASP A 186 5.16 -9.65 26.99
C ASP A 186 5.62 -9.75 28.44
N VAL A 187 4.73 -9.41 29.37
CA VAL A 187 4.97 -9.47 30.81
C VAL A 187 4.24 -10.66 31.39
N ARG A 188 4.98 -11.55 32.06
CA ARG A 188 4.43 -12.69 32.79
C ARG A 188 4.43 -12.47 34.31
N LEU A 189 3.27 -12.33 34.93
CA LEU A 189 3.08 -12.37 36.38
C LEU A 189 3.43 -13.76 36.95
N LEU A 190 4.25 -13.79 38.01
CA LEU A 190 4.76 -15.04 38.61
C LEU A 190 3.79 -15.65 39.64
N ASP A 191 3.07 -14.81 40.40
CA ASP A 191 2.03 -15.23 41.34
C ASP A 191 0.78 -14.34 41.21
N PRO A 192 0.00 -14.50 40.13
CA PRO A 192 -1.17 -13.67 39.90
C PRO A 192 -2.22 -13.83 41.03
N VAL A 193 -2.43 -15.04 41.54
CA VAL A 193 -3.43 -15.30 42.59
C VAL A 193 -3.06 -14.57 43.90
N GLY A 194 -1.80 -14.65 44.33
CA GLY A 194 -1.33 -13.95 45.52
C GLY A 194 -1.31 -12.43 45.36
N LEU A 195 -0.90 -11.93 44.19
CA LEU A 195 -0.86 -10.49 43.90
C LEU A 195 -2.26 -9.87 43.95
N PHE A 196 -3.24 -10.45 43.25
CA PHE A 196 -4.61 -9.92 43.22
C PHE A 196 -5.44 -10.21 44.47
N ALA A 197 -5.05 -11.19 45.31
CA ALA A 197 -5.65 -11.36 46.63
C ALA A 197 -5.40 -10.16 47.56
N THR A 198 -4.29 -9.44 47.37
CA THR A 198 -3.95 -8.24 48.16
C THR A 198 -4.59 -6.96 47.65
N ALA A 199 -5.09 -6.95 46.41
CA ALA A 199 -5.75 -5.81 45.79
C ALA A 199 -6.91 -6.29 44.89
N PRO A 200 -8.06 -6.69 45.46
CA PRO A 200 -9.24 -7.09 44.70
C PRO A 200 -9.72 -5.93 43.82
N GLY A 201 -9.71 -6.11 42.49
CA GLY A 201 -10.06 -5.06 41.53
C GLY A 201 -8.94 -4.03 41.26
N GLY A 202 -7.71 -4.29 41.71
CA GLY A 202 -6.56 -3.41 41.46
C GLY A 202 -6.22 -3.33 39.96
N THR A 203 -5.96 -2.11 39.48
CA THR A 203 -5.53 -1.84 38.10
C THR A 203 -4.03 -2.06 37.94
N LEU A 204 -3.62 -2.70 36.84
CA LEU A 204 -2.22 -2.80 36.43
C LEU A 204 -1.88 -1.60 35.55
N ARG A 205 -0.88 -0.82 35.95
CA ARG A 205 -0.34 0.29 35.15
C ARG A 205 1.11 0.01 34.84
N ALA A 206 1.46 -0.10 33.57
CA ALA A 206 2.84 -0.25 33.11
C ALA A 206 3.30 1.01 32.39
N THR A 207 4.56 1.40 32.60
CA THR A 207 5.25 2.41 31.78
C THR A 207 6.60 1.84 31.38
N TRP A 208 7.00 1.96 30.11
CA TRP A 208 8.27 1.42 29.61
C TRP A 208 8.85 2.35 28.54
N GLU A 209 10.11 2.13 28.18
CA GLU A 209 10.73 2.71 27.00
C GLU A 209 10.82 1.63 25.92
N GLU A 210 10.44 1.95 24.69
CA GLU A 210 10.58 1.06 23.54
C GLU A 210 11.81 1.45 22.73
N LYS A 211 12.58 0.46 22.26
CA LYS A 211 13.54 0.71 21.18
C LYS A 211 12.72 0.82 19.91
N SER A 212 12.63 2.02 19.34
CA SER A 212 12.03 2.17 18.02
C SER A 212 12.75 1.23 17.05
N ALA A 213 12.06 0.18 16.61
CA ALA A 213 12.60 -0.78 15.64
C ALA A 213 12.96 -0.08 14.31
N PHE A 214 12.42 1.11 14.08
CA PHE A 214 12.63 1.96 12.90
C PHE A 214 12.81 3.43 13.30
N GLN A 215 13.86 3.77 14.06
CA GLN A 215 14.31 5.16 14.15
C GLN A 215 15.13 5.49 12.89
N ILE A 216 14.46 6.01 11.86
CA ILE A 216 15.07 6.41 10.59
C ILE A 216 16.02 7.62 10.81
N ALA A 217 15.65 8.52 11.72
CA ALA A 217 16.32 9.78 11.99
C ALA A 217 17.40 9.64 13.09
N PRO A 218 18.68 9.99 12.85
CA PRO A 218 19.71 10.00 13.88
C PRO A 218 19.41 10.97 15.03
N VAL A 219 19.36 10.47 16.27
CA VAL A 219 19.15 11.27 17.49
C VAL A 219 20.45 11.39 18.29
N SER A 220 20.88 12.62 18.55
CA SER A 220 22.01 12.92 19.45
C SER A 220 21.50 13.49 20.77
N VAL A 221 21.90 12.91 21.90
CA VAL A 221 21.54 13.40 23.24
C VAL A 221 22.80 13.77 24.01
N PHE A 222 22.86 15.01 24.47
CA PHE A 222 23.90 15.53 25.35
C PHE A 222 23.31 15.80 26.73
N GLY A 223 23.85 15.16 27.76
CA GLY A 223 23.40 15.31 29.14
C GLY A 223 24.51 15.84 30.04
N LEU A 224 24.15 16.73 30.95
CA LEU A 224 24.99 17.19 32.05
C LEU A 224 24.20 17.04 33.36
N GLY A 225 24.78 16.34 34.32
CA GLY A 225 24.21 16.15 35.64
C GLY A 225 25.19 16.58 36.72
N ALA A 226 24.72 17.36 37.70
CA ALA A 226 25.51 17.70 38.89
C ALA A 226 24.70 17.37 40.14
N THR A 227 25.34 16.71 41.11
CA THR A 227 24.71 16.40 42.40
C THR A 227 25.52 17.04 43.51
N LEU A 228 24.86 17.88 44.31
CA LEU A 228 25.39 18.46 45.53
C LEU A 228 24.77 17.74 46.73
N THR A 229 25.57 16.91 47.40
CA THR A 229 25.16 16.22 48.63
C THR A 229 25.36 17.13 49.84
N THR A 230 24.33 17.28 50.67
CA THR A 230 24.37 18.08 51.92
C THR A 230 24.54 17.18 53.15
N GLY A 231 25.53 16.29 53.13
CA GLY A 231 25.76 15.29 54.18
C GLY A 231 24.67 14.21 54.22
N GLU A 232 24.32 13.71 55.41
CA GLU A 232 23.23 12.74 55.60
C GLU A 232 21.82 13.35 55.44
N ALA A 233 21.73 14.68 55.40
CA ALA A 233 20.47 15.41 55.40
C ALA A 233 19.78 15.51 54.03
N GLY A 234 20.47 15.19 52.92
CA GLY A 234 19.84 15.23 51.59
C GLY A 234 20.78 15.58 50.44
N ALA A 235 20.21 15.73 49.25
CA ALA A 235 20.92 16.10 48.02
C ALA A 235 20.10 17.03 47.13
N LEU A 236 20.80 17.94 46.45
CA LEU A 236 20.28 18.77 45.36
C LEU A 236 20.91 18.31 44.04
N ARG A 237 20.09 18.06 43.02
CA ARG A 237 20.51 17.60 41.70
C ARG A 237 20.14 18.65 40.66
N PHE A 238 21.06 18.90 39.75
CA PHE A 238 20.88 19.72 38.56
C PHE A 238 21.03 18.83 37.34
N THR A 239 20.13 18.97 36.40
CA THR A 239 20.11 18.20 35.15
C THR A 239 19.97 19.17 34.00
N GLY A 240 20.78 19.00 32.95
CA GLY A 240 20.63 19.65 31.67
C GLY A 240 20.67 18.58 30.59
N LEU A 241 19.70 18.56 29.69
CA LEU A 241 19.62 17.66 28.56
C LEU A 241 19.41 18.49 27.30
N PHE A 242 20.19 18.22 26.27
CA PHE A 242 19.96 18.73 24.93
C PHE A 242 19.87 17.54 23.98
N GLN A 243 18.70 17.36 23.38
CA GLN A 243 18.46 16.34 22.37
C GLN A 243 18.26 17.03 21.02
N ASN A 244 18.92 16.50 20.00
CA ASN A 244 18.81 16.97 18.62
C ASN A 244 18.58 15.79 17.68
N GLN A 245 17.48 15.83 16.93
CA GLN A 245 17.08 14.84 15.95
C GLN A 245 17.32 15.40 14.55
N LYS A 246 18.08 14.67 13.73
CA LYS A 246 18.34 15.03 12.33
C LYS A 246 17.48 14.20 11.41
N GLU A 247 17.07 14.78 10.30
CA GLU A 247 16.39 14.06 9.22
C GLU A 247 17.42 13.66 8.13
N LEU A 248 17.28 12.45 7.59
CA LEU A 248 18.11 11.95 6.49
C LEU A 248 17.60 12.49 5.15
N ALA A 249 16.29 12.63 5.01
CA ALA A 249 15.67 13.18 3.81
C ALA A 249 16.04 14.65 3.61
N ARG A 250 16.42 15.02 2.38
CA ARG A 250 16.72 16.44 2.05
C ARG A 250 15.47 17.29 2.01
N ARG A 251 14.30 16.65 1.81
CA ARG A 251 12.96 17.24 1.73
C ARG A 251 12.06 16.61 2.80
N PRO A 252 12.18 17.05 4.08
CA PRO A 252 11.37 16.50 5.16
C PRO A 252 9.89 16.82 4.96
N GLN A 253 9.04 15.81 5.07
CA GLN A 253 7.59 15.97 5.00
C GLN A 253 7.00 16.36 6.36
N LEU A 254 5.75 16.82 6.35
CA LEU A 254 5.01 17.15 7.58
C LEU A 254 4.95 15.93 8.52
N GLY A 255 5.40 16.11 9.77
CA GLY A 255 5.46 15.06 10.79
C GLY A 255 6.80 14.33 10.90
N VAL A 256 7.77 14.58 10.00
CA VAL A 256 9.14 14.04 10.07
C VAL A 256 10.19 15.15 10.09
N GLU A 257 9.84 16.30 10.66
CA GLU A 257 10.73 17.44 10.75
C GLU A 257 11.90 17.19 11.74
N PRO A 258 13.11 17.68 11.43
CA PRO A 258 14.21 17.63 12.38
C PRO A 258 13.90 18.54 13.58
N SER A 259 13.84 17.97 14.77
CA SER A 259 13.47 18.68 15.99
C SER A 259 14.60 18.68 17.02
N SER A 260 14.56 19.63 17.95
CA SER A 260 15.44 19.63 19.12
C SER A 260 14.66 19.97 20.39
N ILE A 261 15.16 19.51 21.53
CA ILE A 261 14.59 19.86 22.83
C ILE A 261 15.70 20.07 23.84
N PHE A 262 15.60 21.20 24.55
CA PHE A 262 16.41 21.48 25.72
C PHE A 262 15.57 21.30 26.98
N LEU A 263 16.05 20.48 27.92
CA LEU A 263 15.46 20.29 29.24
C LEU A 263 16.47 20.71 30.30
N ALA A 264 16.04 21.49 31.28
CA ALA A 264 16.85 21.83 32.45
C ALA A 264 16.03 21.60 33.72
N GLY A 265 16.60 20.96 34.72
CA GLY A 265 15.88 20.58 35.94
C GLY A 265 16.72 20.77 37.20
N ILE A 266 16.04 21.07 38.29
CA ILE A 266 16.59 21.09 39.64
C ILE A 266 15.68 20.22 40.50
N SER A 267 16.22 19.19 41.15
CA SER A 267 15.48 18.35 42.08
C SER A 267 16.18 18.22 43.42
N GLY A 268 15.39 18.22 44.50
CA GLY A 268 15.87 18.14 45.87
C GLY A 268 15.19 17.03 46.64
N ASP A 269 15.96 16.30 47.45
CA ASP A 269 15.47 15.34 48.44
C ASP A 269 16.17 15.62 49.75
N TYR A 270 15.42 16.05 50.76
CA TYR A 270 15.95 16.39 52.07
C TYR A 270 15.19 15.66 53.17
N ARG A 271 15.92 15.15 54.15
CA ARG A 271 15.42 14.46 55.33
C ARG A 271 15.81 15.27 56.55
N PHE A 272 14.80 15.69 57.30
CA PHE A 272 14.94 16.42 58.54
C PHE A 272 14.47 15.54 59.68
N THR A 273 15.15 15.57 60.82
CA THR A 273 14.67 14.93 62.06
C THR A 273 14.20 16.00 63.04
N PRO A 274 12.95 16.49 62.94
CA PRO A 274 12.49 17.61 63.75
C PRO A 274 12.20 17.20 65.21
N ASN A 275 13.18 17.44 66.09
CA ASN A 275 13.03 17.21 67.54
C ASN A 275 11.91 18.04 68.21
N TRP A 276 11.32 19.03 67.51
CA TRP A 276 10.18 19.79 68.02
C TRP A 276 8.86 19.03 67.86
N LEU A 277 8.73 18.19 66.82
CA LEU A 277 7.57 17.33 66.62
C LEU A 277 7.51 16.27 67.71
N GLU A 278 8.65 15.65 68.04
CA GLU A 278 8.78 14.71 69.16
C GLU A 278 8.31 15.34 70.48
N ARG A 279 8.67 16.60 70.73
CA ARG A 279 8.27 17.35 71.92
C ARG A 279 6.79 17.75 71.94
N VAL A 280 6.16 17.94 70.80
CA VAL A 280 4.71 18.22 70.71
C VAL A 280 3.92 16.93 70.93
N VAL A 281 4.35 15.83 70.31
CA VAL A 281 3.75 14.50 70.48
C VAL A 281 3.89 14.01 71.91
N GLY A 282 5.05 14.22 72.54
CA GLY A 282 5.29 13.87 73.96
C GLY A 282 4.49 14.68 74.99
N ARG A 283 3.78 15.75 74.57
CA ARG A 283 2.84 16.48 75.44
C ARG A 283 1.42 15.92 75.40
N LEU A 284 1.13 14.96 74.52
CA LEU A 284 -0.17 14.30 74.46
C LEU A 284 -0.27 13.25 75.58
N PRO A 285 -1.42 13.13 76.27
CA PRO A 285 -1.61 12.08 77.27
C PRO A 285 -1.47 10.70 76.63
N ARG A 286 -0.50 9.88 77.11
CA ARG A 286 -0.06 8.57 76.57
C ARG A 286 0.92 8.60 75.36
N GLY A 287 1.47 9.74 74.97
CA GLY A 287 2.50 9.81 73.94
C GLY A 287 3.90 9.62 74.53
N ASP A 288 4.45 8.42 74.42
CA ASP A 288 5.88 8.14 74.69
C ASP A 288 6.51 7.69 73.36
N PRO A 289 6.91 8.63 72.47
CA PRO A 289 7.40 8.27 71.13
C PRO A 289 8.76 7.56 71.25
N THR A 290 8.79 6.26 70.96
CA THR A 290 10.01 5.44 70.96
C THR A 290 10.88 5.62 69.72
N ASP A 291 10.29 6.13 68.62
CA ASP A 291 10.95 6.32 67.33
C ASP A 291 11.18 7.81 67.03
N ARG A 292 12.27 8.11 66.31
CA ARG A 292 12.61 9.48 65.90
C ARG A 292 11.63 9.98 64.83
N ALA A 293 11.20 11.23 64.95
CA ALA A 293 10.38 11.85 63.92
C ALA A 293 11.24 12.20 62.70
N GLU A 294 10.82 11.79 61.50
CA GLU A 294 11.45 12.12 60.22
C GLU A 294 10.46 12.91 59.34
N LEU A 295 10.93 14.04 58.82
CA LEU A 295 10.24 14.86 57.83
C LEU A 295 11.06 14.84 56.55
N ARG A 296 10.49 14.24 55.50
CA ARG A 296 11.09 14.24 54.17
C ARG A 296 10.44 15.29 53.29
N VAL A 297 11.26 16.11 52.64
CA VAL A 297 10.84 17.14 51.69
C VAL A 297 11.47 16.83 50.34
N THR A 298 10.62 16.60 49.35
CA THR A 298 11.02 16.39 47.96
C THR A 298 10.42 17.47 47.08
N GLY A 299 11.18 17.95 46.10
CA GLY A 299 10.69 18.90 45.12
C GLY A 299 11.50 18.83 43.83
N GLU A 300 10.86 19.17 42.72
CA GLU A 300 11.47 19.25 41.40
C GLU A 300 10.91 20.46 40.65
N LEU A 301 11.80 21.15 39.94
CA LEU A 301 11.47 22.21 39.00
C LEU A 301 12.19 21.90 37.69
N ALA A 302 11.43 21.76 36.60
CA ALA A 302 11.97 21.53 35.27
C ALA A 302 11.49 22.61 34.29
N LEU A 303 12.36 22.98 33.35
CA LEU A 303 12.10 23.85 32.22
C LEU A 303 12.31 23.04 30.95
N SER A 304 11.40 23.18 30.00
CA SER A 304 11.52 22.63 28.66
C SER A 304 11.44 23.74 27.62
N ALA A 305 12.34 23.68 26.65
CA ALA A 305 12.37 24.55 25.48
C ALA A 305 12.48 23.66 24.24
N PRO A 306 11.35 23.18 23.70
CA PRO A 306 11.32 22.43 22.45
C PRO A 306 11.40 23.39 21.25
N ASP A 307 12.17 23.00 20.24
CA ASP A 307 12.12 23.52 18.89
C ASP A 307 11.63 22.40 17.95
N PRO A 308 10.35 22.42 17.54
CA PRO A 308 9.75 21.34 16.77
C PRO A 308 10.27 21.27 15.32
N ASN A 309 10.91 22.32 14.80
CA ASN A 309 11.48 22.32 13.45
C ASN A 309 12.72 23.21 13.37
N THR A 310 13.88 22.58 13.58
CA THR A 310 15.19 23.23 13.53
C THR A 310 15.60 23.71 12.14
N ARG A 311 14.91 23.24 11.09
CA ARG A 311 15.20 23.59 9.69
C ARG A 311 14.39 24.81 9.22
N GLY A 312 13.19 24.99 9.77
CA GLY A 312 12.31 26.13 9.48
C GLY A 312 11.53 26.03 8.17
N ASP A 313 11.67 24.94 7.42
CA ASP A 313 10.85 24.58 6.27
C ASP A 313 10.30 23.15 6.42
N VAL A 314 9.23 22.85 5.68
CA VAL A 314 8.61 21.53 5.62
C VAL A 314 7.90 21.38 4.27
N PHE A 315 7.94 20.19 3.71
CA PHE A 315 7.25 19.86 2.47
C PHE A 315 5.89 19.24 2.80
N LEU A 316 4.81 19.86 2.35
CA LEU A 316 3.49 19.22 2.40
C LEU A 316 3.40 18.12 1.34
N ASP A 317 3.91 18.41 0.15
CA ASP A 317 4.14 17.46 -0.94
C ASP A 317 5.36 17.93 -1.74
N ASP A 318 6.18 16.99 -2.19
CA ASP A 318 7.34 17.24 -3.05
C ASP A 318 7.05 16.98 -4.54
N PHE A 319 5.86 16.45 -4.86
CA PHE A 319 5.40 16.07 -6.20
C PHE A 319 6.28 15.03 -6.90
N ASP A 320 7.20 14.38 -6.19
CA ASP A 320 8.08 13.34 -6.75
C ASP A 320 7.45 11.94 -6.64
N ARG A 321 6.47 11.77 -5.73
CA ARG A 321 5.74 10.51 -5.60
C ARG A 321 4.81 10.32 -6.80
N SER A 322 5.12 9.32 -7.61
CA SER A 322 4.21 8.76 -8.61
C SER A 322 3.73 7.39 -8.14
N ASN A 323 2.47 7.07 -8.44
CA ASN A 323 1.99 5.71 -8.22
C ASN A 323 2.44 4.87 -9.42
N GLN A 324 3.37 3.94 -9.21
CA GLN A 324 3.93 3.13 -10.28
C GLN A 324 3.55 1.66 -10.08
N LEU A 325 2.80 1.11 -11.02
CA LEU A 325 2.65 -0.32 -11.17
C LEU A 325 3.75 -0.83 -12.11
N ARG A 326 4.67 -1.63 -11.56
CA ARG A 326 5.70 -2.30 -12.36
C ARG A 326 5.04 -3.43 -13.16
N LEU A 327 5.12 -3.35 -14.49
CA LEU A 327 4.68 -4.44 -15.35
C LEU A 327 5.70 -5.59 -15.31
N PRO A 328 5.30 -6.84 -15.62
CA PRO A 328 6.20 -7.97 -15.60
C PRO A 328 7.41 -7.78 -16.54
N ARG A 329 8.62 -7.84 -15.98
CA ARG A 329 9.90 -7.78 -16.73
C ARG A 329 10.66 -9.09 -16.72
N LEU A 330 10.19 -10.07 -15.96
CA LEU A 330 10.68 -11.43 -16.02
C LEU A 330 9.89 -12.19 -17.08
N SER A 331 10.56 -13.03 -17.86
CA SER A 331 9.89 -13.85 -18.89
C SER A 331 8.83 -14.78 -18.29
N SER A 332 8.96 -15.18 -17.02
CA SER A 332 7.94 -15.98 -16.32
C SER A 332 6.61 -15.26 -16.08
N GLY A 333 6.58 -13.93 -16.19
CA GLY A 333 5.35 -13.15 -16.07
C GLY A 333 4.57 -13.01 -17.37
N TRP A 334 5.07 -13.61 -18.45
CA TRP A 334 4.47 -13.58 -19.78
C TRP A 334 4.12 -15.00 -20.20
N ARG A 335 2.93 -15.18 -20.75
CA ARG A 335 2.45 -16.42 -21.36
C ARG A 335 2.19 -16.18 -22.84
N LEU A 336 2.23 -17.24 -23.64
CA LEU A 336 1.83 -17.14 -25.04
C LEU A 336 0.40 -16.56 -25.10
N GLY A 337 0.23 -15.51 -25.89
CA GLY A 337 -1.02 -14.78 -25.96
C GLY A 337 -1.94 -15.30 -27.06
N SER A 338 -3.23 -15.02 -26.90
CA SER A 338 -4.23 -15.15 -27.96
C SER A 338 -3.94 -14.20 -29.13
N ALA A 339 -4.39 -14.61 -30.32
CA ALA A 339 -4.42 -13.73 -31.48
C ALA A 339 -5.38 -12.56 -31.20
N PRO A 340 -5.01 -11.31 -31.50
CA PRO A 340 -5.95 -10.21 -31.35
C PRO A 340 -7.29 -10.45 -32.05
N ALA A 341 -8.39 -10.40 -31.30
CA ALA A 341 -9.72 -10.74 -31.84
C ALA A 341 -10.18 -9.81 -32.97
N SER A 342 -9.57 -8.62 -33.08
CA SER A 342 -9.82 -7.66 -34.15
C SER A 342 -8.55 -6.90 -34.51
N ARG A 343 -8.45 -6.48 -35.77
CA ARG A 343 -7.39 -5.59 -36.28
C ARG A 343 -7.75 -4.11 -36.18
N GLN A 344 -8.96 -3.79 -35.71
CA GLN A 344 -9.47 -2.43 -35.58
C GLN A 344 -8.43 -1.47 -34.99
N GLY A 345 -8.20 -0.37 -35.71
CA GLY A 345 -7.28 0.72 -35.33
C GLY A 345 -5.80 0.36 -35.45
N ALA A 346 -5.49 -0.88 -35.83
CA ALA A 346 -4.14 -1.35 -36.16
C ALA A 346 -4.11 -2.01 -37.55
N ASP A 347 -5.10 -1.77 -38.41
CA ASP A 347 -5.29 -2.45 -39.71
C ASP A 347 -4.11 -2.25 -40.68
N LEU A 348 -3.37 -1.15 -40.53
CA LEU A 348 -2.19 -0.83 -41.34
C LEU A 348 -0.91 -1.55 -40.86
N VAL A 349 -0.93 -2.08 -39.65
CA VAL A 349 0.23 -2.70 -38.98
C VAL A 349 -0.01 -4.19 -38.83
N LEU A 350 -1.14 -4.60 -38.24
CA LEU A 350 -1.48 -6.01 -38.06
C LEU A 350 -1.82 -6.66 -39.41
N PRO A 351 -1.07 -7.70 -39.83
CA PRO A 351 -1.43 -8.48 -41.01
C PRO A 351 -2.71 -9.29 -40.74
N GLU A 352 -3.20 -10.02 -41.74
CA GLU A 352 -4.23 -11.03 -41.47
C GLU A 352 -3.68 -12.05 -40.47
N LEU A 353 -4.32 -12.24 -39.32
CA LEU A 353 -3.76 -13.03 -38.22
C LEU A 353 -3.98 -14.52 -38.52
N THR A 354 -3.01 -15.16 -39.18
CA THR A 354 -3.11 -16.55 -39.60
C THR A 354 -1.94 -17.38 -39.07
N ALA A 355 -2.07 -18.71 -39.13
CA ALA A 355 -0.98 -19.60 -38.72
C ALA A 355 0.26 -19.45 -39.62
N GLU A 356 0.11 -19.04 -40.88
CA GLU A 356 1.25 -18.88 -41.80
C GLU A 356 2.15 -17.69 -41.47
N ASN A 357 1.64 -16.66 -40.78
CA ASN A 357 2.40 -15.45 -40.46
C ASN A 357 2.56 -15.17 -38.96
N ALA A 358 2.03 -16.05 -38.11
CA ALA A 358 2.32 -16.08 -36.70
C ALA A 358 3.72 -16.67 -36.47
N ALA A 359 4.73 -15.82 -36.33
CA ALA A 359 6.11 -16.25 -36.15
C ALA A 359 6.39 -16.66 -34.70
N ASP A 360 7.46 -17.42 -34.51
CA ASP A 360 7.96 -17.69 -33.17
C ASP A 360 8.64 -16.44 -32.61
N LEU A 361 8.14 -15.99 -31.47
CA LEU A 361 8.66 -14.86 -30.71
C LEU A 361 9.16 -15.37 -29.37
N VAL A 362 10.44 -15.11 -29.11
CA VAL A 362 11.14 -15.51 -27.88
C VAL A 362 11.19 -14.33 -26.92
N ILE A 363 10.86 -14.57 -25.65
CA ILE A 363 10.85 -13.57 -24.58
C ILE A 363 11.85 -13.98 -23.50
N GLN A 364 12.90 -13.18 -23.34
CA GLN A 364 14.00 -13.45 -22.42
C GLN A 364 14.21 -12.27 -21.49
N HIS A 365 14.37 -12.54 -20.19
CA HIS A 365 14.83 -11.54 -19.23
C HIS A 365 16.32 -11.70 -18.89
N THR A 366 16.90 -12.84 -19.27
CA THR A 366 18.32 -13.15 -19.20
C THR A 366 18.71 -13.94 -20.44
N TRP A 367 19.85 -13.63 -21.04
CA TRP A 367 20.32 -14.31 -22.25
C TRP A 367 21.85 -14.26 -22.35
N ILE A 368 22.36 -15.16 -23.19
CA ILE A 368 23.77 -15.20 -23.57
C ILE A 368 23.93 -14.43 -24.88
N GLN A 369 24.71 -13.36 -24.84
CA GLN A 369 25.16 -12.67 -26.04
C GLN A 369 26.43 -13.36 -26.55
N GLU A 370 26.33 -14.05 -27.68
CA GLU A 370 27.50 -14.69 -28.31
C GLU A 370 28.36 -13.64 -29.02
N GLY A 371 29.65 -13.60 -28.66
CA GLY A 371 30.63 -12.74 -29.31
C GLY A 371 31.22 -13.40 -30.56
N PHE A 372 31.33 -12.66 -31.66
CA PHE A 372 31.96 -13.18 -32.88
C PHE A 372 33.47 -13.49 -32.70
N LEU A 373 34.14 -12.79 -31.77
CA LEU A 373 35.58 -12.94 -31.45
C LEU A 373 35.88 -12.88 -29.93
N THR A 374 34.87 -12.75 -29.07
CA THR A 374 35.01 -12.56 -27.62
C THR A 374 34.25 -13.65 -26.87
N ASP A 375 34.58 -13.84 -25.58
CA ASP A 375 33.82 -14.71 -24.68
C ASP A 375 32.34 -14.30 -24.65
N SER A 376 31.44 -15.29 -24.54
CA SER A 376 30.01 -15.05 -24.42
C SER A 376 29.69 -14.26 -23.16
N LEU A 377 28.83 -13.25 -23.29
CA LEU A 377 28.49 -12.34 -22.19
C LEU A 377 27.07 -12.60 -21.69
N PHE A 378 26.92 -12.72 -20.38
CA PHE A 378 25.60 -12.77 -19.74
C PHE A 378 24.97 -11.37 -19.71
N GLN A 379 23.76 -11.24 -20.25
CA GLN A 379 22.99 -10.01 -20.34
C GLN A 379 21.63 -10.16 -19.65
N GLY A 380 20.91 -9.03 -19.47
CA GLY A 380 19.55 -9.00 -18.93
C GLY A 380 19.33 -8.03 -17.77
N PHE A 381 20.41 -7.52 -17.16
CA PHE A 381 20.33 -6.57 -16.05
C PHE A 381 21.21 -5.34 -16.30
N PHE A 382 20.56 -4.19 -16.46
CA PHE A 382 21.17 -2.93 -16.85
C PHE A 382 21.25 -1.97 -15.65
N PRO A 383 22.40 -1.33 -15.38
CA PRO A 383 22.43 -0.10 -14.60
C PRO A 383 21.42 0.92 -15.17
N THR A 384 20.75 1.69 -14.33
CA THR A 384 19.80 2.72 -14.81
C THR A 384 20.49 3.77 -15.69
N THR A 385 21.78 4.03 -15.48
CA THR A 385 22.60 4.94 -16.29
C THR A 385 22.86 4.42 -17.70
N ASP A 386 22.84 3.09 -17.88
CA ASP A 386 22.97 2.46 -19.20
C ASP A 386 21.64 2.47 -19.97
N ILE A 387 20.53 2.70 -19.26
CA ILE A 387 19.20 2.92 -19.83
C ILE A 387 19.00 4.40 -20.15
N ASP A 388 19.31 5.30 -19.22
CA ASP A 388 19.25 6.75 -19.42
C ASP A 388 20.28 7.41 -18.51
N ASN A 389 21.26 8.11 -19.11
CA ASN A 389 22.38 8.67 -18.37
C ASN A 389 22.00 9.82 -17.43
N GLN A 390 20.78 10.35 -17.55
CA GLN A 390 20.25 11.38 -16.66
C GLN A 390 19.56 10.80 -15.43
N ILE A 391 19.41 9.47 -15.33
CA ILE A 391 18.93 8.83 -14.09
C ILE A 391 20.10 8.75 -13.10
N GLU A 392 20.25 9.80 -12.31
CA GLU A 392 21.20 9.85 -11.20
C GLU A 392 20.58 9.28 -9.91
N VAL A 393 21.13 8.16 -9.45
CA VAL A 393 20.77 7.53 -8.17
C VAL A 393 21.91 7.73 -7.18
N THR A 394 21.59 8.21 -5.96
CA THR A 394 22.59 8.31 -4.88
C THR A 394 22.65 6.98 -4.11
N GLY A 395 23.82 6.35 -4.05
CA GLY A 395 24.02 5.12 -3.26
C GLY A 395 24.17 3.85 -4.11
N SER A 396 23.75 2.70 -3.55
CA SER A 396 23.84 1.41 -4.23
C SER A 396 22.71 1.26 -5.25
N GLN A 397 23.06 1.11 -6.52
CA GLN A 397 22.09 1.00 -7.61
C GLN A 397 21.63 -0.45 -7.81
N VAL A 398 20.32 -0.69 -7.74
CA VAL A 398 19.72 -1.94 -8.20
C VAL A 398 19.68 -1.93 -9.73
N ARG A 399 20.19 -2.99 -10.36
CA ARG A 399 20.11 -3.14 -11.82
C ARG A 399 18.66 -3.41 -12.24
N GLU A 400 18.25 -2.80 -13.34
CA GLU A 400 16.94 -2.99 -13.95
C GLU A 400 16.95 -4.19 -14.89
N THR A 401 15.93 -5.03 -14.78
CA THR A 401 15.71 -6.12 -15.73
C THR A 401 15.33 -5.57 -17.09
N GLY A 402 16.03 -6.01 -18.14
CA GLY A 402 15.61 -5.83 -19.52
C GLY A 402 14.91 -7.09 -20.05
N LEU A 403 13.85 -6.87 -20.82
CA LEU A 403 13.05 -7.90 -21.48
C LEU A 403 13.36 -7.87 -22.97
N LEU A 404 14.12 -8.85 -23.44
CA LEU A 404 14.39 -9.08 -24.86
C LEU A 404 13.20 -9.80 -25.50
N LEU A 405 12.72 -9.26 -26.62
CA LEU A 405 11.78 -9.91 -27.51
C LEU A 405 12.47 -10.07 -28.87
N SER A 406 12.56 -11.29 -29.38
CA SER A 406 13.24 -11.60 -30.65
C SER A 406 12.41 -12.57 -31.46
N PHE A 407 12.15 -12.24 -32.72
CA PHE A 407 11.66 -13.25 -33.66
C PHE A 407 12.77 -14.26 -33.97
N ASP A 408 12.37 -15.50 -34.24
CA ASP A 408 13.26 -16.49 -34.85
C ASP A 408 13.32 -16.23 -36.35
N ALA A 409 14.53 -15.95 -36.87
CA ALA A 409 14.82 -15.62 -38.26
C ALA A 409 14.72 -16.84 -39.20
N SER A 410 13.65 -17.62 -39.05
CA SER A 410 13.41 -18.83 -39.83
C SER A 410 13.06 -18.46 -41.28
N PRO A 411 13.71 -19.07 -42.30
CA PRO A 411 13.51 -18.73 -43.71
C PRO A 411 12.10 -19.03 -44.25
N THR A 412 11.25 -19.69 -43.47
CA THR A 412 9.86 -20.01 -43.82
C THR A 412 8.85 -18.98 -43.32
N THR A 413 9.27 -17.99 -42.52
CA THR A 413 8.38 -16.95 -42.01
C THR A 413 8.23 -15.80 -43.02
N PRO A 414 7.04 -15.19 -43.13
CA PRO A 414 6.78 -14.09 -44.06
C PRO A 414 7.57 -12.82 -43.69
N ASP A 415 7.72 -11.92 -44.68
CA ASP A 415 8.46 -10.65 -44.54
C ASP A 415 7.92 -9.75 -43.40
N VAL A 416 6.65 -9.92 -43.01
CA VAL A 416 6.05 -9.28 -41.83
C VAL A 416 5.45 -10.36 -40.94
N ALA A 417 6.06 -10.51 -39.78
CA ALA A 417 5.70 -11.45 -38.73
C ALA A 417 4.90 -10.76 -37.62
N TRP A 418 4.06 -11.53 -36.93
CA TRP A 418 3.44 -11.10 -35.68
C TRP A 418 3.43 -12.23 -34.66
N ARG A 419 3.42 -11.89 -33.37
CA ARG A 419 3.15 -12.81 -32.26
C ARG A 419 2.77 -12.04 -31.00
N SER A 420 1.95 -12.64 -30.16
CA SER A 420 1.43 -12.02 -28.93
C SER A 420 1.87 -12.78 -27.69
N TYR A 421 2.15 -12.03 -26.62
CA TYR A 421 2.28 -12.55 -25.26
C TYR A 421 1.36 -11.76 -24.33
N THR A 422 0.77 -12.45 -23.37
CA THR A 422 -0.14 -11.84 -22.40
C THR A 422 0.46 -11.95 -21.01
N ALA A 423 0.41 -10.83 -20.28
CA ALA A 423 0.75 -10.73 -18.88
C ALA A 423 -0.54 -10.60 -18.05
N LEU A 424 -0.63 -11.39 -16.97
CA LEU A 424 -1.65 -11.21 -15.95
C LEU A 424 -1.27 -10.05 -15.03
N LEU A 425 -2.12 -9.03 -14.95
CA LEU A 425 -1.95 -7.91 -14.04
C LEU A 425 -2.72 -8.13 -12.73
N SER A 426 -3.92 -8.71 -12.80
CA SER A 426 -4.76 -9.03 -11.65
C SER A 426 -5.79 -10.10 -12.02
N GLU A 427 -5.91 -11.14 -11.20
CA GLU A 427 -6.94 -12.19 -11.33
C GLU A 427 -8.35 -11.60 -11.21
N THR A 428 -8.55 -10.63 -10.31
CA THR A 428 -9.85 -10.03 -10.01
C THR A 428 -10.10 -8.71 -10.72
N GLY A 429 -9.13 -8.21 -11.48
CA GLY A 429 -9.13 -6.87 -12.05
C GLY A 429 -8.37 -5.85 -11.19
N LEU A 430 -7.68 -4.93 -11.86
CA LEU A 430 -6.89 -3.86 -11.28
C LEU A 430 -7.52 -2.51 -11.62
N ASP A 431 -7.60 -1.64 -10.61
CA ASP A 431 -8.09 -0.28 -10.81
C ASP A 431 -6.98 0.62 -11.38
N LEU A 432 -7.08 0.89 -12.68
CA LEU A 432 -6.22 1.80 -13.42
C LEU A 432 -6.87 3.17 -13.66
N SER A 433 -7.96 3.50 -12.98
CA SER A 433 -8.66 4.79 -13.16
C SER A 433 -7.78 6.01 -12.89
N LYS A 434 -6.81 5.90 -11.99
CA LYS A 434 -5.82 6.94 -11.65
C LYS A 434 -4.48 6.81 -12.41
N SER A 435 -4.39 5.82 -13.29
CA SER A 435 -3.20 5.63 -14.10
C SER A 435 -3.25 6.56 -15.30
N GLU A 436 -2.10 7.11 -15.65
CA GLU A 436 -2.00 8.19 -16.63
C GLU A 436 -1.24 7.72 -17.86
N PHE A 437 -0.15 6.98 -17.67
CA PHE A 437 0.74 6.58 -18.75
C PHE A 437 1.16 5.12 -18.63
N ILE A 438 1.36 4.49 -19.78
CA ILE A 438 2.29 3.36 -19.89
C ILE A 438 3.64 3.94 -20.28
N GLU A 439 4.68 3.63 -19.52
CA GLU A 439 6.05 4.08 -19.77
C GLU A 439 6.99 2.88 -19.91
N PHE A 440 7.85 2.93 -20.93
CA PHE A 440 8.95 1.98 -21.06
C PHE A 440 10.09 2.57 -21.87
N TYR A 441 11.28 2.06 -21.60
CA TYR A 441 12.45 2.29 -22.44
C TYR A 441 12.57 1.15 -23.45
N ALA A 442 12.86 1.47 -24.71
CA ALA A 442 13.13 0.46 -25.74
C ALA A 442 14.47 0.72 -26.43
N ALA A 443 15.29 -0.31 -26.54
CA ALA A 443 16.50 -0.36 -27.37
C ALA A 443 16.30 -1.31 -28.54
N ASP A 444 17.06 -1.07 -29.63
CA ASP A 444 16.85 -1.68 -30.95
C ASP A 444 15.42 -1.43 -31.49
N GLY A 445 14.94 -2.22 -32.46
CA GLY A 445 13.53 -2.20 -32.84
C GLY A 445 13.04 -1.11 -33.80
N ASP A 446 13.92 -0.39 -34.50
CA ASP A 446 13.50 0.71 -35.40
C ASP A 446 12.51 0.27 -36.50
N SER A 447 12.41 -1.04 -36.79
CA SER A 447 11.47 -1.64 -37.75
C SER A 447 10.24 -2.31 -37.11
N VAL A 448 10.08 -2.18 -35.79
CA VAL A 448 9.07 -2.91 -35.00
C VAL A 448 7.96 -1.97 -34.56
N THR A 449 6.74 -2.48 -34.60
CA THR A 449 5.57 -1.86 -33.97
C THR A 449 5.03 -2.77 -32.88
N LEU A 450 4.80 -2.21 -31.69
CA LEU A 450 4.12 -2.89 -30.61
C LEU A 450 2.63 -2.52 -30.62
N VAL A 451 1.76 -3.51 -30.56
CA VAL A 451 0.34 -3.32 -30.28
C VAL A 451 0.09 -3.78 -28.86
N LEU A 452 -0.25 -2.82 -27.99
CA LEU A 452 -0.51 -3.05 -26.58
C LEU A 452 -2.02 -3.02 -26.33
N ASP A 453 -2.58 -4.15 -25.93
CA ASP A 453 -3.99 -4.28 -25.57
C ASP A 453 -4.11 -4.41 -24.04
N LEU A 454 -4.81 -3.47 -23.41
CA LEU A 454 -5.02 -3.42 -21.96
C LEU A 454 -6.50 -3.62 -21.64
N GLY A 455 -6.85 -4.58 -20.78
CA GLY A 455 -8.24 -4.87 -20.43
C GLY A 455 -8.46 -6.33 -20.06
N THR A 456 -9.49 -6.95 -20.63
CA THR A 456 -9.67 -8.41 -20.62
C THR A 456 -9.30 -8.97 -22.00
N VAL A 457 -8.48 -10.02 -22.02
CA VAL A 457 -7.91 -10.62 -23.22
C VAL A 457 -8.24 -12.11 -23.14
N SER A 458 -8.42 -12.76 -24.30
CA SER A 458 -8.67 -14.18 -24.39
C SER A 458 -7.47 -14.97 -23.89
N GLU A 459 -7.73 -16.00 -23.08
CA GLU A 459 -6.77 -16.97 -22.58
C GLU A 459 -6.39 -18.03 -23.62
N ASP A 460 -7.20 -18.17 -24.67
CA ASP A 460 -7.02 -19.11 -25.78
C ASP A 460 -5.75 -18.79 -26.58
N ALA A 461 -4.61 -19.40 -26.22
CA ALA A 461 -3.32 -19.01 -26.73
C ALA A 461 -3.16 -19.44 -28.20
N PHE A 462 -2.58 -18.57 -29.02
CA PHE A 462 -2.43 -18.84 -30.44
C PHE A 462 -1.13 -19.61 -30.72
N PHE A 463 -1.09 -20.87 -30.29
CA PHE A 463 0.02 -21.79 -30.57
C PHE A 463 -0.04 -22.31 -32.01
N VAL A 464 1.12 -22.35 -32.67
CA VAL A 464 1.29 -22.91 -34.01
C VAL A 464 2.44 -23.91 -33.96
N ASP A 465 2.18 -25.16 -34.34
CA ASP A 465 3.21 -26.19 -34.37
C ASP A 465 4.15 -26.03 -35.60
N PRO A 466 5.29 -26.74 -35.66
CA PRO A 466 6.19 -26.67 -36.82
C PRO A 466 5.57 -27.11 -38.16
N GLY A 467 4.40 -27.75 -38.13
CA GLY A 467 3.62 -28.12 -39.31
C GLY A 467 2.58 -27.06 -39.72
N GLY A 468 2.51 -25.92 -39.03
CA GLY A 468 1.55 -24.86 -39.28
C GLY A 468 0.14 -25.13 -38.74
N ARG A 469 -0.01 -26.10 -37.82
CA ARG A 469 -1.31 -26.47 -37.24
C ARG A 469 -1.54 -25.75 -35.92
N THR A 470 -2.80 -25.37 -35.67
CA THR A 470 -3.26 -24.71 -34.43
C THR A 470 -4.03 -25.66 -33.51
N GLU A 471 -4.03 -26.96 -33.83
CA GLU A 471 -4.61 -28.02 -33.02
C GLU A 471 -3.85 -29.33 -33.26
N GLY A 472 -3.83 -30.20 -32.26
CA GLY A 472 -3.12 -31.46 -32.36
C GLY A 472 -3.23 -32.35 -31.14
N LEU A 473 -2.32 -33.31 -31.05
CA LEU A 473 -2.12 -34.16 -29.88
C LEU A 473 -0.74 -33.88 -29.31
N GLY A 474 -0.67 -33.72 -28.00
CA GLY A 474 0.56 -33.54 -27.23
C GLY A 474 1.35 -34.84 -27.14
N SER A 475 2.52 -34.76 -26.51
CA SER A 475 3.41 -35.92 -26.35
C SER A 475 2.82 -37.03 -25.46
N ASP A 476 1.88 -36.69 -24.58
CA ASP A 476 1.11 -37.58 -23.72
C ASP A 476 -0.24 -38.02 -24.32
N GLN A 477 -0.51 -37.64 -25.58
CA GLN A 477 -1.78 -37.84 -26.30
C GLN A 477 -2.97 -37.05 -25.75
N ASP A 478 -2.77 -36.10 -24.83
CA ASP A 478 -3.83 -35.12 -24.56
C ASP A 478 -3.98 -34.21 -25.80
N PRO A 479 -5.22 -33.91 -26.25
CA PRO A 479 -5.43 -32.96 -27.34
C PRO A 479 -4.89 -31.58 -26.94
N TRP A 480 -4.69 -30.66 -27.88
CA TRP A 480 -4.42 -29.24 -27.64
C TRP A 480 -4.90 -28.41 -28.82
N GLY A 481 -5.10 -27.11 -28.62
CA GLY A 481 -5.45 -26.18 -29.69
C GLY A 481 -6.59 -25.22 -29.36
N LEU A 482 -6.89 -24.36 -30.33
CA LEU A 482 -7.83 -23.25 -30.17
C LEU A 482 -9.22 -23.68 -29.67
N GLY A 483 -9.78 -22.89 -28.77
CA GLY A 483 -11.08 -23.11 -28.15
C GLY A 483 -11.07 -24.18 -27.06
N ARG A 484 -9.89 -24.60 -26.59
CA ARG A 484 -9.71 -25.54 -25.49
C ARG A 484 -8.80 -24.90 -24.44
N LEU A 485 -9.08 -25.17 -23.16
CA LEU A 485 -8.13 -24.82 -22.10
C LEU A 485 -6.94 -25.77 -22.14
N ASP A 486 -5.81 -25.31 -22.66
CA ASP A 486 -4.57 -26.05 -22.73
C ASP A 486 -3.76 -25.88 -21.42
N GLN A 487 -3.44 -27.00 -20.77
CA GLN A 487 -2.72 -27.01 -19.49
C GLN A 487 -1.95 -28.32 -19.29
N GLU A 488 -0.80 -28.24 -18.62
CA GLU A 488 0.02 -29.44 -18.36
C GLU A 488 -0.67 -30.42 -17.42
N ALA A 489 -1.43 -29.92 -16.43
CA ALA A 489 -2.14 -30.72 -15.45
C ALA A 489 -3.53 -30.13 -15.19
N ASP A 490 -4.57 -30.89 -15.52
CA ASP A 490 -5.96 -30.50 -15.32
C ASP A 490 -6.51 -30.97 -13.95
N PRO A 491 -6.77 -30.04 -13.00
CA PRO A 491 -7.31 -30.38 -11.69
C PRO A 491 -8.70 -31.02 -11.77
N ARG A 492 -9.51 -30.70 -12.79
CA ARG A 492 -10.87 -31.26 -13.00
C ARG A 492 -10.81 -32.73 -13.39
N ARG A 493 -9.72 -33.17 -14.00
CA ARG A 493 -9.42 -34.58 -14.29
C ARG A 493 -8.69 -35.29 -13.15
N GLY A 494 -8.46 -34.60 -12.01
CA GLY A 494 -7.69 -35.12 -10.87
C GLY A 494 -6.20 -35.28 -11.18
N GLN A 495 -5.69 -34.56 -12.19
CA GLN A 495 -4.28 -34.57 -12.53
C GLN A 495 -3.53 -33.63 -11.57
N VAL A 496 -2.30 -33.99 -11.24
CA VAL A 496 -1.39 -33.19 -10.41
C VAL A 496 -0.15 -32.92 -11.23
N TRP A 497 0.34 -31.67 -11.19
CA TRP A 497 1.57 -31.30 -11.85
C TRP A 497 2.75 -32.16 -11.36
N SER A 498 3.57 -32.63 -12.30
CA SER A 498 4.68 -33.55 -12.03
C SER A 498 5.76 -33.40 -13.09
N THR A 499 6.95 -33.90 -12.83
CA THR A 499 8.06 -33.88 -13.80
C THR A 499 7.73 -34.58 -15.12
N ALA A 500 6.86 -35.59 -15.09
CA ALA A 500 6.42 -36.26 -16.32
C ALA A 500 5.49 -35.38 -17.17
N ARG A 501 4.71 -34.49 -16.54
CA ARG A 501 3.83 -33.53 -17.21
C ARG A 501 4.59 -32.30 -17.70
N ASP A 502 5.51 -31.78 -16.88
CA ASP A 502 6.48 -30.76 -17.28
C ASP A 502 7.28 -31.22 -18.52
N GLN A 503 7.77 -32.47 -18.57
CA GLN A 503 8.43 -33.01 -19.76
C GLN A 503 7.53 -33.12 -21.01
N ALA A 504 6.23 -33.25 -20.80
CA ALA A 504 5.25 -33.34 -21.87
C ALA A 504 4.92 -31.97 -22.48
N GLY A 505 4.91 -30.92 -21.63
CA GLY A 505 4.53 -29.56 -21.97
C GLY A 505 3.04 -29.37 -22.15
N VAL A 506 2.64 -28.15 -22.51
CA VAL A 506 1.24 -27.77 -22.77
C VAL A 506 0.80 -28.19 -24.17
N TRP A 507 1.64 -27.95 -25.17
CA TRP A 507 1.31 -28.12 -26.60
C TRP A 507 2.19 -29.16 -27.31
N GLY A 508 2.05 -29.25 -28.63
CA GLY A 508 2.84 -30.12 -29.52
C GLY A 508 4.24 -29.59 -29.85
N GLU A 509 4.91 -28.92 -28.91
CA GLU A 509 6.21 -28.28 -29.14
C GLU A 509 7.38 -29.27 -29.21
N VAL A 510 8.35 -28.95 -30.07
CA VAL A 510 9.50 -29.82 -30.36
C VAL A 510 10.73 -29.51 -29.52
N CYS A 511 10.76 -28.34 -28.88
CA CYS A 511 11.84 -27.92 -28.00
C CYS A 511 11.87 -28.74 -26.69
N LEU A 512 12.98 -28.62 -25.97
CA LEU A 512 13.13 -29.13 -24.62
C LEU A 512 13.96 -28.12 -23.82
N ALA A 513 13.37 -27.53 -22.79
CA ALA A 513 14.07 -26.64 -21.88
C ALA A 513 14.81 -27.42 -20.78
N GLU A 514 15.69 -26.71 -20.10
CA GLU A 514 16.28 -27.05 -18.82
C GLU A 514 15.71 -26.11 -17.75
N PRO A 515 15.36 -26.60 -16.56
CA PRO A 515 14.88 -25.75 -15.47
C PRO A 515 15.90 -24.66 -15.12
N ALA A 516 15.46 -23.41 -15.11
CA ALA A 516 16.30 -22.22 -14.94
C ALA A 516 17.46 -22.09 -15.96
N GLY A 517 17.34 -22.73 -17.13
CA GLY A 517 18.29 -22.60 -18.23
C GLY A 517 18.38 -21.17 -18.77
N VAL A 518 19.58 -20.73 -19.09
CA VAL A 518 19.85 -19.45 -19.76
C VAL A 518 20.37 -19.77 -21.16
N TYR A 519 19.69 -19.25 -22.18
CA TYR A 519 19.96 -19.55 -23.58
C TYR A 519 20.53 -18.35 -24.34
N PRO A 520 21.13 -18.57 -25.51
CA PRO A 520 21.42 -17.49 -26.45
C PRO A 520 20.18 -16.63 -26.75
N ALA A 521 20.42 -15.37 -27.14
CA ALA A 521 19.36 -14.48 -27.59
C ALA A 521 18.55 -15.12 -28.73
N GLY A 522 17.22 -15.16 -28.59
CA GLY A 522 16.31 -15.71 -29.62
C GLY A 522 16.18 -17.23 -29.65
N ASP A 523 16.76 -17.97 -28.71
CA ASP A 523 16.62 -19.43 -28.65
C ASP A 523 15.21 -19.83 -28.16
N LEU A 524 14.49 -20.61 -28.99
CA LEU A 524 13.13 -21.09 -28.70
C LEU A 524 13.01 -21.84 -27.37
N ARG A 525 14.09 -22.46 -26.87
CA ARG A 525 14.08 -23.16 -25.57
C ARG A 525 13.79 -22.23 -24.38
N ALA A 526 13.96 -20.93 -24.53
CA ALA A 526 13.64 -19.96 -23.48
C ALA A 526 12.13 -19.86 -23.18
N ASN A 527 11.29 -20.16 -24.17
CA ASN A 527 9.83 -20.09 -24.08
C ASN A 527 9.16 -21.47 -24.13
N CYS A 528 9.97 -22.54 -24.18
CA CYS A 528 9.47 -23.90 -24.18
C CYS A 528 8.74 -24.18 -22.86
N THR A 529 7.54 -24.76 -22.93
CA THR A 529 6.85 -25.28 -21.75
C THR A 529 7.45 -26.61 -21.32
N ARG A 530 7.97 -27.39 -22.30
CA ARG A 530 8.53 -28.71 -22.02
C ARG A 530 9.80 -28.65 -21.17
N ASN A 531 9.73 -29.20 -19.97
CA ASN A 531 10.83 -29.38 -19.01
C ASN A 531 11.45 -28.06 -18.55
N ASN A 532 10.65 -27.00 -18.46
CA ASN A 532 11.10 -25.70 -17.98
C ASN A 532 11.02 -25.58 -16.44
N GLY A 533 10.39 -26.55 -15.78
CA GLY A 533 10.24 -26.62 -14.33
C GLY A 533 9.18 -25.66 -13.76
N ARG A 534 8.24 -25.20 -14.58
CA ARG A 534 7.12 -24.32 -14.22
C ARG A 534 5.80 -25.02 -14.49
N ILE A 535 4.73 -24.49 -13.88
CA ILE A 535 3.37 -24.92 -14.19
C ILE A 535 2.89 -24.04 -15.33
N ASP A 536 2.73 -24.63 -16.50
CA ASP A 536 2.25 -23.93 -17.69
C ASP A 536 0.77 -24.26 -17.97
N THR A 537 0.00 -23.21 -18.21
CA THR A 537 -1.44 -23.26 -18.43
C THR A 537 -1.89 -21.99 -19.14
N GLU A 538 -2.92 -22.11 -19.96
CA GLU A 538 -3.68 -20.99 -20.51
C GLU A 538 -4.59 -20.32 -19.46
N ASP A 539 -4.96 -21.04 -18.40
CA ASP A 539 -5.79 -20.55 -17.29
C ASP A 539 -5.02 -19.47 -16.53
N MET A 540 -5.26 -18.21 -16.86
CA MET A 540 -4.47 -17.11 -16.33
C MET A 540 -4.94 -16.74 -14.92
N ASP A 541 -6.23 -16.83 -14.62
CA ASP A 541 -6.80 -16.47 -13.31
C ASP A 541 -7.11 -17.66 -12.37
N GLY A 542 -6.92 -18.89 -12.83
CA GLY A 542 -6.94 -20.09 -12.01
C GLY A 542 -8.34 -20.64 -11.72
N ASP A 543 -9.37 -20.21 -12.44
CA ASP A 543 -10.75 -20.67 -12.26
C ASP A 543 -11.04 -22.00 -13.01
N GLY A 544 -10.08 -22.45 -13.83
CA GLY A 544 -10.08 -23.66 -14.64
C GLY A 544 -10.94 -23.57 -15.90
N VAL A 545 -11.57 -22.44 -16.20
CA VAL A 545 -12.38 -22.19 -17.40
C VAL A 545 -11.50 -21.53 -18.46
N LEU A 546 -11.80 -21.75 -19.73
CA LEU A 546 -11.19 -20.96 -20.80
C LEU A 546 -11.98 -19.67 -20.97
N ASP A 547 -11.37 -18.54 -20.61
CA ASP A 547 -11.98 -17.23 -20.85
C ASP A 547 -11.61 -16.68 -22.23
N THR A 548 -12.58 -16.64 -23.15
CA THR A 548 -12.37 -16.13 -24.53
C THR A 548 -12.89 -14.70 -24.73
N SER A 549 -13.32 -14.03 -23.67
CA SER A 549 -13.87 -12.67 -23.74
C SER A 549 -12.76 -11.65 -23.91
N GLU A 550 -12.83 -10.87 -25.00
CA GLU A 550 -11.94 -9.72 -25.20
C GLU A 550 -12.70 -8.41 -25.08
N LYS A 551 -12.14 -7.50 -24.29
CA LYS A 551 -12.55 -6.09 -24.24
C LYS A 551 -11.35 -5.27 -23.79
N THR A 552 -10.77 -4.51 -24.71
CA THR A 552 -9.47 -3.88 -24.48
C THR A 552 -9.43 -2.46 -25.03
N ILE A 553 -8.61 -1.63 -24.40
CA ILE A 553 -8.10 -0.42 -25.04
C ILE A 553 -6.71 -0.70 -25.63
N ARG A 554 -6.53 -0.32 -26.89
CA ARG A 554 -5.37 -0.63 -27.72
C ARG A 554 -4.51 0.61 -27.97
N TYR A 555 -3.20 0.43 -27.92
CA TYR A 555 -2.21 1.43 -28.36
C TYR A 555 -1.27 0.83 -29.39
N VAL A 556 -1.03 1.56 -30.48
CA VAL A 556 -0.15 1.15 -31.59
C VAL A 556 1.13 1.98 -31.56
N VAL A 557 2.21 1.38 -31.06
CA VAL A 557 3.45 2.07 -30.72
C VAL A 557 4.55 1.69 -31.70
N ARG A 558 4.86 2.59 -32.64
CA ARG A 558 6.05 2.46 -33.48
C ARG A 558 7.30 2.76 -32.67
N LEU A 559 8.33 1.92 -32.79
CA LEU A 559 9.57 2.05 -32.03
C LEU A 559 10.67 2.81 -32.78
N ASP A 560 10.27 3.92 -33.42
CA ASP A 560 11.16 4.80 -34.16
C ASP A 560 11.04 6.26 -33.68
N ASP A 561 11.80 7.17 -34.30
CA ASP A 561 11.82 8.59 -33.96
C ASP A 561 10.58 9.37 -34.45
N THR A 562 9.66 8.71 -35.16
CA THR A 562 8.40 9.29 -35.66
C THR A 562 7.20 8.99 -34.77
N SER A 563 7.39 8.15 -33.75
CA SER A 563 6.34 7.77 -32.81
C SER A 563 5.75 8.97 -32.08
N PRO A 564 4.41 9.13 -32.02
CA PRO A 564 3.78 10.19 -31.23
C PRO A 564 4.00 10.00 -29.72
N PHE A 565 4.38 8.80 -29.30
CA PHE A 565 4.64 8.44 -27.91
C PHE A 565 6.11 8.59 -27.51
N LEU A 566 6.99 9.02 -28.42
CA LEU A 566 8.39 9.23 -28.09
C LEU A 566 8.54 10.42 -27.15
N ALA A 567 8.93 10.16 -25.91
CA ALA A 567 9.23 11.20 -24.93
C ALA A 567 10.71 11.61 -24.97
N ARG A 568 11.63 10.64 -25.19
CA ARG A 568 13.07 10.91 -25.30
C ARG A 568 13.75 10.02 -26.34
N SER A 569 14.50 10.65 -27.23
CA SER A 569 15.35 10.00 -28.22
C SER A 569 16.64 9.42 -27.62
N ARG A 570 17.34 8.56 -28.38
CA ARG A 570 18.67 8.02 -28.02
C ARG A 570 19.70 9.14 -27.74
N ALA A 571 19.59 10.25 -28.44
CA ALA A 571 20.47 11.40 -28.25
C ALA A 571 20.22 12.11 -26.91
N GLU A 572 18.98 12.14 -26.44
CA GLU A 572 18.60 12.77 -25.17
C GLU A 572 18.87 11.86 -23.97
N THR A 573 18.62 10.55 -24.09
CA THR A 573 19.01 9.56 -23.06
C THR A 573 20.52 9.35 -22.99
N GLY A 574 21.22 9.58 -24.12
CA GLY A 574 22.65 9.32 -24.27
C GLY A 574 23.01 7.83 -24.24
N THR A 575 22.04 6.95 -24.50
CA THR A 575 22.18 5.49 -24.50
C THR A 575 21.54 4.89 -25.77
N ALA A 576 21.51 3.56 -25.88
CA ALA A 576 20.80 2.88 -26.97
C ALA A 576 19.26 2.93 -26.81
N PHE A 577 18.76 3.29 -25.63
CA PHE A 577 17.35 3.27 -25.30
C PHE A 577 16.66 4.61 -25.63
N ARG A 578 15.39 4.51 -26.02
CA ARG A 578 14.44 5.62 -26.13
C ARG A 578 13.36 5.46 -25.08
N LEU A 579 12.85 6.56 -24.53
CA LEU A 579 11.69 6.55 -23.62
C LEU A 579 10.40 6.75 -24.42
N TYR A 580 9.49 5.79 -24.31
CA TYR A 580 8.12 5.89 -24.82
C TYR A 580 7.16 6.10 -23.65
N ARG A 581 6.24 7.05 -23.83
CA ARG A 581 5.23 7.43 -22.85
C ARG A 581 3.87 7.54 -23.51
N ILE A 582 3.01 6.59 -23.21
CA ILE A 582 1.73 6.40 -23.89
C ILE A 582 0.62 6.83 -22.94
N PRO A 583 -0.14 7.90 -23.24
CA PRO A 583 -1.25 8.31 -22.41
C PRO A 583 -2.35 7.23 -22.44
N LEU A 584 -2.71 6.73 -21.26
CA LEU A 584 -3.79 5.76 -21.10
C LEU A 584 -5.14 6.36 -21.47
N ARG A 585 -5.32 7.66 -21.26
CA ARG A 585 -6.56 8.37 -21.58
C ARG A 585 -6.34 9.28 -22.77
N GLY A 586 -7.29 9.32 -23.70
CA GLY A 586 -7.27 10.24 -24.84
C GLY A 586 -7.53 9.55 -26.18
N ALA A 587 -7.42 10.34 -27.25
CA ALA A 587 -7.78 9.91 -28.61
C ALA A 587 -6.86 8.84 -29.22
N GLU A 588 -5.69 8.60 -28.62
CA GLU A 588 -4.72 7.62 -29.09
C GLU A 588 -5.07 6.18 -28.65
N GLY A 589 -5.94 6.02 -27.65
CA GLY A 589 -6.45 4.73 -27.22
C GLY A 589 -7.60 4.28 -28.11
N ILE A 590 -7.48 3.08 -28.69
CA ILE A 590 -8.49 2.51 -29.58
C ILE A 590 -9.31 1.49 -28.79
N GLU A 591 -10.62 1.70 -28.70
CA GLU A 591 -11.53 0.75 -28.06
C GLU A 591 -11.80 -0.43 -29.01
N VAL A 592 -11.47 -1.63 -28.56
CA VAL A 592 -11.55 -2.87 -29.34
C VAL A 592 -12.53 -3.82 -28.67
N GLN A 593 -13.44 -4.39 -29.48
CA GLN A 593 -14.55 -5.24 -29.01
C GLN A 593 -15.60 -4.54 -28.12
N GLY A 594 -15.85 -3.25 -28.39
CA GLY A 594 -16.93 -2.45 -27.78
C GLY A 594 -16.42 -1.28 -26.96
N ASP A 595 -17.36 -0.49 -26.42
CA ASP A 595 -17.04 0.74 -25.69
C ASP A 595 -16.28 0.46 -24.39
N PHE A 596 -15.16 1.16 -24.15
CA PHE A 596 -14.30 0.98 -22.97
C PHE A 596 -14.63 2.00 -21.87
N SER A 597 -15.46 1.59 -20.92
CA SER A 597 -16.04 2.44 -19.87
C SER A 597 -15.15 2.56 -18.62
N GLU A 598 -15.50 3.48 -17.72
CA GLU A 598 -14.80 3.61 -16.42
C GLU A 598 -14.85 2.34 -15.57
N SER A 599 -15.87 1.48 -15.73
CA SER A 599 -15.86 0.17 -15.04
C SER A 599 -14.80 -0.77 -15.60
N ASP A 600 -14.48 -0.68 -16.90
CA ASP A 600 -13.44 -1.50 -17.52
C ASP A 600 -12.05 -1.04 -17.07
N TRP A 601 -11.84 0.28 -16.96
CA TRP A 601 -10.63 0.86 -16.34
C TRP A 601 -10.40 0.44 -14.89
N ARG A 602 -11.48 0.10 -14.17
CA ARG A 602 -11.43 -0.38 -12.78
C ARG A 602 -11.23 -1.89 -12.66
N GLY A 603 -11.36 -2.61 -13.78
CA GLY A 603 -11.38 -4.08 -13.84
C GLY A 603 -10.36 -4.66 -14.81
N VAL A 604 -9.25 -3.96 -15.06
CA VAL A 604 -8.23 -4.42 -16.02
C VAL A 604 -7.53 -5.67 -15.48
N LYS A 605 -7.62 -6.79 -16.20
CA LYS A 605 -6.98 -8.05 -15.80
C LYS A 605 -5.65 -8.30 -16.51
N HIS A 606 -5.54 -7.88 -17.77
CA HIS A 606 -4.50 -8.34 -18.70
C HIS A 606 -3.83 -7.19 -19.45
N LEU A 607 -2.55 -7.41 -19.79
CA LEU A 607 -1.82 -6.67 -20.81
C LEU A 607 -1.34 -7.67 -21.87
N ARG A 608 -1.88 -7.57 -23.09
CA ARG A 608 -1.34 -8.29 -24.25
C ARG A 608 -0.40 -7.39 -25.03
N LEU A 609 0.81 -7.86 -25.23
CA LEU A 609 1.82 -7.25 -26.09
C LEU A 609 1.91 -8.07 -27.37
N THR A 610 1.60 -7.44 -28.50
CA THR A 610 1.80 -8.03 -29.83
C THR A 610 2.94 -7.32 -30.53
N MET A 611 3.98 -8.06 -30.89
CA MET A 611 5.08 -7.54 -31.69
C MET A 611 4.78 -7.75 -33.17
N VAL A 612 4.99 -6.73 -34.00
CA VAL A 612 4.85 -6.80 -35.46
C VAL A 612 6.09 -6.20 -36.11
N GLY A 613 6.69 -6.91 -37.06
CA GLY A 613 7.88 -6.43 -37.76
C GLY A 613 8.51 -7.49 -38.67
N PRO A 614 9.71 -7.23 -39.20
CA PRO A 614 10.51 -8.24 -39.89
C PRO A 614 10.76 -9.47 -39.02
N ASN A 615 10.88 -10.64 -39.63
CA ASN A 615 11.07 -11.92 -38.94
C ASN A 615 12.44 -12.10 -38.25
N ASP A 616 13.38 -11.17 -38.44
CA ASP A 616 14.68 -11.13 -37.76
C ASP A 616 14.76 -9.98 -36.74
N ALA A 617 13.64 -9.31 -36.47
CA ALA A 617 13.62 -8.16 -35.58
C ALA A 617 13.74 -8.56 -34.12
N GLN A 618 14.48 -7.74 -33.37
CA GLN A 618 14.63 -7.84 -31.92
C GLN A 618 14.45 -6.46 -31.26
N ILE A 619 13.94 -6.47 -30.02
CA ILE A 619 13.80 -5.29 -29.17
C ILE A 619 14.17 -5.63 -27.72
N VAL A 620 14.69 -4.67 -26.98
CA VAL A 620 14.87 -4.80 -25.53
C VAL A 620 14.05 -3.73 -24.82
N LEU A 621 13.10 -4.16 -23.99
CA LEU A 621 12.28 -3.29 -23.15
C LEU A 621 12.86 -3.20 -21.73
N ALA A 622 12.93 -2.01 -21.15
CA ALA A 622 13.36 -1.80 -19.78
C ALA A 622 12.43 -0.80 -19.07
N ARG A 623 12.39 -0.88 -17.72
CA ARG A 623 11.53 -0.03 -16.87
C ARG A 623 10.09 0.10 -17.39
N PHE A 624 9.49 -1.03 -17.76
CA PHE A 624 8.11 -1.11 -18.23
C PHE A 624 7.14 -0.96 -17.05
N ASN A 625 6.41 0.15 -17.00
CA ASN A 625 5.57 0.55 -15.88
C ASN A 625 4.25 1.17 -16.37
N ILE A 626 3.20 1.02 -15.58
CA ILE A 626 2.06 1.91 -15.62
C ILE A 626 2.28 2.97 -14.54
N VAL A 627 2.31 4.23 -14.96
CA VAL A 627 2.57 5.38 -14.11
C VAL A 627 1.28 6.17 -13.96
N GLY A 628 0.91 6.43 -12.72
CA GLY A 628 -0.22 7.25 -12.33
C GLY A 628 0.22 8.36 -11.38
N THR A 629 -0.76 9.16 -11.02
CA THR A 629 -0.61 10.24 -10.07
C THR A 629 -1.36 9.89 -8.77
N GLN A 630 -0.80 10.34 -7.65
CA GLN A 630 -1.53 10.36 -6.36
C GLN A 630 -2.61 11.45 -6.33
N TRP A 631 -2.50 12.43 -7.23
CA TRP A 631 -3.47 13.49 -7.42
C TRP A 631 -4.67 13.02 -8.21
N VAL A 632 -5.83 13.47 -7.80
CA VAL A 632 -7.10 13.10 -8.41
C VAL A 632 -7.56 14.25 -9.29
N ARG A 633 -7.87 13.94 -10.56
CA ARG A 633 -8.54 14.87 -11.46
C ARG A 633 -9.98 15.06 -10.98
N ARG A 634 -10.28 16.17 -10.33
CA ARG A 634 -11.66 16.50 -9.93
C ARG A 634 -12.42 17.13 -11.10
N GLY A 635 -13.10 16.27 -11.87
CA GLY A 635 -14.28 16.57 -12.70
C GLY A 635 -14.11 17.38 -13.99
N GLU A 636 -14.89 16.99 -15.01
CA GLU A 636 -15.14 17.74 -16.26
C GLU A 636 -15.92 19.04 -16.04
N SER A 637 -16.68 19.18 -14.94
CA SER A 637 -17.30 20.44 -14.52
C SER A 637 -16.35 21.21 -13.60
N GLY A 638 -15.79 22.31 -14.10
CA GLY A 638 -14.86 23.16 -13.34
C GLY A 638 -15.33 23.45 -11.92
N VAL A 639 -14.39 23.40 -10.97
CA VAL A 639 -14.62 23.62 -9.53
C VAL A 639 -15.14 25.04 -9.22
N LEU A 640 -15.08 25.95 -10.20
CA LEU A 640 -15.54 27.33 -10.10
C LEU A 640 -16.85 27.52 -10.87
N LEU A 641 -17.96 27.73 -10.16
CA LEU A 641 -19.21 28.23 -10.73
C LEU A 641 -19.18 29.77 -10.65
N GLY A 642 -19.07 30.48 -11.79
CA GLY A 642 -19.13 31.94 -11.83
C GLY A 642 -18.56 32.59 -13.10
N LEU A 643 -18.58 33.93 -13.15
CA LEU A 643 -18.06 34.75 -14.27
C LEU A 643 -16.54 34.60 -14.54
N GLY A 644 -15.82 33.93 -13.64
CA GLY A 644 -14.40 33.56 -13.80
C GLY A 644 -14.15 32.05 -13.63
N GLY A 645 -15.20 31.24 -13.77
CA GLY A 645 -15.09 29.79 -13.74
C GLY A 645 -14.79 29.21 -15.11
N ASP A 646 -14.03 28.12 -15.14
CA ASP A 646 -13.70 27.42 -16.37
C ASP A 646 -14.96 26.73 -16.93
N THR A 647 -15.40 27.17 -18.11
CA THR A 647 -16.40 26.44 -18.87
C THR A 647 -15.81 25.12 -19.35
N VAL A 648 -16.55 24.03 -19.13
CA VAL A 648 -16.25 22.71 -19.68
C VAL A 648 -15.98 22.84 -21.17
N ALA A 649 -14.77 22.54 -21.60
CA ALA A 649 -14.47 22.45 -23.02
C ALA A 649 -15.20 21.23 -23.57
N PHE A 650 -15.98 21.40 -24.65
CA PHE A 650 -16.67 20.30 -25.35
C PHE A 650 -15.72 19.21 -25.88
N SER A 651 -14.41 19.50 -25.92
CA SER A 651 -13.34 18.60 -26.33
C SER A 651 -12.01 19.06 -25.72
N GLY A 652 -11.25 18.13 -25.15
CA GLY A 652 -9.89 18.36 -24.64
C GLY A 652 -9.42 17.18 -23.81
N SER A 653 -8.11 16.92 -23.78
CA SER A 653 -7.49 16.00 -22.82
C SER A 653 -6.79 16.81 -21.73
N ALA A 654 -6.92 16.37 -20.48
CA ALA A 654 -6.17 16.90 -19.36
C ALA A 654 -5.29 15.78 -18.81
N GLU A 655 -3.98 15.94 -18.91
CA GLU A 655 -3.00 14.98 -18.40
C GLU A 655 -2.41 15.49 -17.09
N VAL A 656 -2.24 14.62 -16.12
CA VAL A 656 -1.57 14.96 -14.86
C VAL A 656 -0.38 14.03 -14.68
N GLY A 657 0.81 14.59 -14.49
CA GLY A 657 2.00 13.80 -14.25
C GLY A 657 3.12 14.65 -13.68
N SER A 658 4.09 13.99 -13.06
CA SER A 658 5.31 14.65 -12.59
C SER A 658 6.14 15.14 -13.79
N VAL A 659 6.56 16.39 -13.73
CA VAL A 659 7.48 16.98 -14.71
C VAL A 659 8.87 17.03 -14.10
N SER A 660 9.83 16.41 -14.77
CA SER A 660 11.24 16.39 -14.39
C SER A 660 12.10 16.47 -15.64
N ARG A 661 13.42 16.60 -15.49
CA ARG A 661 14.33 16.50 -16.64
C ARG A 661 14.21 15.14 -17.31
N ILE A 662 13.88 14.08 -16.59
CA ILE A 662 13.60 12.74 -17.16
C ILE A 662 12.36 12.78 -18.06
N THR A 663 11.31 13.52 -17.75
CA THR A 663 10.06 13.48 -18.54
C THR A 663 9.99 14.53 -19.66
N VAL A 664 10.62 15.70 -19.51
CA VAL A 664 10.57 16.79 -20.53
C VAL A 664 11.94 17.35 -20.94
N GLY A 665 13.03 16.70 -20.52
CA GLY A 665 14.39 17.07 -20.90
C GLY A 665 14.82 18.45 -20.37
N GLU A 666 15.66 19.13 -21.14
CA GLU A 666 16.23 20.45 -20.81
C GLU A 666 15.20 21.59 -20.70
N ARG A 667 13.92 21.33 -21.04
CA ARG A 667 12.83 22.29 -20.82
C ARG A 667 12.50 22.46 -19.34
N TYR A 668 12.79 21.44 -18.53
CA TYR A 668 12.63 21.52 -17.09
C TYR A 668 13.90 22.09 -16.44
N GLN A 669 13.70 23.03 -15.51
CA GLN A 669 14.76 23.51 -14.64
C GLN A 669 14.25 23.43 -13.20
N ALA A 670 15.01 22.76 -12.35
CA ALA A 670 14.68 22.65 -10.93
C ALA A 670 14.58 24.06 -10.30
N PRO A 671 13.61 24.29 -9.39
CA PRO A 671 13.52 25.56 -8.68
C PRO A 671 14.81 25.89 -7.92
N PRO A 672 15.16 27.18 -7.76
CA PRO A 672 16.37 27.57 -7.03
C PRO A 672 16.41 26.95 -5.62
N GLY A 673 17.51 26.25 -5.30
CA GLY A 673 17.70 25.58 -4.01
C GLY A 673 17.21 24.12 -3.94
N VAL A 674 16.58 23.61 -5.00
CA VAL A 674 16.16 22.20 -5.12
C VAL A 674 17.21 21.45 -5.95
N ILE A 675 17.68 20.30 -5.44
CA ILE A 675 18.62 19.42 -6.16
C ILE A 675 17.81 18.31 -6.83
N GLU A 676 18.05 18.08 -8.11
CA GLU A 676 17.39 17.04 -8.91
C GLU A 676 18.06 15.68 -8.69
N GLN A 677 17.84 15.07 -7.52
CA GLN A 677 18.34 13.72 -7.19
C GLN A 677 17.18 12.87 -6.66
N LEU A 678 17.04 11.66 -7.19
CA LEU A 678 16.14 10.65 -6.64
C LEU A 678 16.72 10.20 -5.28
N ASP A 679 16.00 10.47 -4.20
CA ASP A 679 16.34 9.95 -2.88
C ASP A 679 16.00 8.44 -2.86
N ASP A 680 17.02 7.58 -2.80
CA ASP A 680 16.81 6.14 -2.62
C ASP A 680 16.62 5.83 -1.12
N PRO A 681 15.42 5.39 -0.69
CA PRO A 681 15.19 5.02 0.70
C PRO A 681 16.05 3.83 1.16
N ALA A 682 16.60 3.01 0.25
CA ALA A 682 17.51 1.92 0.61
C ALA A 682 18.90 2.41 1.04
N SER A 683 19.30 3.64 0.67
CA SER A 683 20.55 4.25 1.14
C SER A 683 20.57 4.54 2.64
N ALA A 684 19.41 4.49 3.31
CA ALA A 684 19.30 4.61 4.77
C ALA A 684 19.67 3.31 5.51
N LEU A 685 19.82 2.18 4.80
CA LEU A 685 20.09 0.86 5.37
C LEU A 685 21.51 0.33 5.09
N SER A 686 22.36 1.11 4.40
CA SER A 686 23.75 0.72 4.08
C SER A 686 24.79 1.29 5.03
#